data_AF-A0A7M7R1Q9-F1
#
_entry.id   AF-A0A7M7R1Q9-F1
#
_cell.length_a   1.000
_cell.length_b   1.000
_cell.length_c   1.000
_cell.angle_alpha   90.00
_cell.angle_beta   90.00
_cell.angle_gamma   90.00
#
_symmetry.space_group_name_H-M   'P 1'
#
loop_
_entity.id
_entity.type
_entity.pdbx_description
1 polymer ?
#
loop_
_entity_poly.entity_id
_entity_poly.type
_entity_poly.pdbx_seq_one_letter_code
_entity_poly.pdbx_strand_id
1 'polypeptide(L)'
;MDYILGYREVIPDQTLPEKWKEIILNTDPPVAHAGSSCLTVHQDKAVFALAYNSGVILVLRLDIVTGTVNFSELKQESTVPRFLSGIATAFRSRTLENEIATSLVLHTHNNNVYLFSISRGGYLRMWSCNEAQYVTGIDLAINNRDSIRNIQNCLLKNSIILHHEIYLCTYIKYITGCEFAILKVVKDAGFLKFIRHCTIDALDQHLVDYSFSETRIWALWRTTEVDAIAVTHVGVPLQSADRNSEWEPVVLIQSSDRDYVISDGSSIDPRQAYIDYIFHPGKFSLKDIIRALSIYRKLNHLGDMHLSPTALKEKVCLAVEAEIQNEVMDYELMDEDYLEIVNRCWSKFYSCVLQYHINKSRPVGLVLLPDVLGVVLLKKSSFSLLRPMEVIEHMMLCNENTHFTRFNISPALSQDENICQDLITLTSALTYLEQRMIDDVKSNFEKQLYYLKSPDIIVDNLSELLLDTDEFTDLDFKSGLLHILENIKDIASAMAMLLEFMTYNLSQPNPSKLRTSDGIDKTTLANSEFLFGSDLGTSTIAESVTQIAVLRFSMCRNLLILQNIILSRSEILDSYSLHTIKSSLAPRTVVLTQAYYVIMWISETSTSVVPSQSLVNASAQRLLLLKLFGATPHTQHQNRSFTILELFVKYGAKHQIYDLIDHSNSYSSNLKLWHNGLLSYINTISQLIWPISGNFEFPEWLLKSCQFLLVQEYVRLLSTWCEWNSASRKFILAVSLLEVGETEKACDYFLRASNGVLVDSFLSSLITSSNTASDSSALVLYYLKVIEIFEQHNAFDCIIELAMTAIAVAETNEPNLPTLHSIVFTQHLHLQHHIEAYNCLNTNPDNQRRVDCLRLLVLALFNRKKLIELASFPYVDMYTDLEKIMESRARSADLLENNYYDFLYSFHINKGNIRKAASIMYEQAIRLGQESYSLLTISKITHCLLSCINALHLVNEKYRWIVRPVMHANSSEEEKNLTKNRSELEEEILQFNLKKQIEVLELKDIKKEYILAEAKLKLIKFNPDHCLATQTCPSEIAAALCSAGLYLKALQICECYKLCKIIVIESLTSQCIKYCKKDATKVWKWLHRDNINDFGVSTLNAVDMSWNVLKHFTLTQENYGESILHKEVSRKLYHRGLFLPQWLLSSYAIHKLLQDTLIKYFKTVKRVSEDMIRIKTRNY
;
A
#
# COMPACT_ATOMS: atom_id res chain seq x y z
N MET A 1 -40.24 1.55 25.83
CA MET A 1 -41.21 0.83 24.98
C MET A 1 -40.36 -0.26 24.35
N ASP A 2 -40.28 -1.41 25.01
CA ASP A 2 -39.16 -2.32 24.79
C ASP A 2 -39.67 -3.62 24.17
N TYR A 3 -39.07 -3.88 23.01
CA TYR A 3 -39.44 -4.79 21.94
C TYR A 3 -39.53 -6.27 22.34
N ILE A 4 -40.43 -7.02 21.69
CA ILE A 4 -40.40 -8.49 21.62
C ILE A 4 -39.38 -8.86 20.55
N LEU A 5 -38.08 -8.81 20.89
CA LEU A 5 -37.00 -9.25 20.00
C LEU A 5 -36.66 -10.70 20.31
N GLY A 6 -36.61 -11.54 19.28
CA GLY A 6 -35.94 -12.85 19.37
C GLY A 6 -34.42 -12.68 19.34
N TYR A 7 -33.68 -13.70 19.79
CA TYR A 7 -32.22 -13.63 19.91
C TYR A 7 -31.49 -14.75 19.15
N ARG A 8 -30.27 -14.44 18.67
CA ARG A 8 -29.36 -15.36 17.97
C ARG A 8 -27.95 -15.31 18.57
N GLU A 9 -27.28 -16.46 18.62
CA GLU A 9 -25.91 -16.63 19.14
C GLU A 9 -24.82 -16.11 18.16
N VAL A 10 -23.67 -15.62 18.68
CA VAL A 10 -22.47 -15.15 17.95
C VAL A 10 -21.19 -15.56 18.67
N ILE A 11 -20.17 -16.14 18.02
CA ILE A 11 -18.95 -16.69 18.68
C ILE A 11 -17.69 -15.88 18.29
N PRO A 12 -17.03 -15.14 19.22
CA PRO A 12 -15.77 -14.44 18.96
C PRO A 12 -14.48 -15.16 19.46
N ASP A 13 -13.32 -14.85 18.88
CA ASP A 13 -11.99 -15.45 19.18
C ASP A 13 -11.23 -14.75 20.34
N GLN A 14 -10.36 -15.48 21.06
CA GLN A 14 -9.75 -15.05 22.32
C GLN A 14 -8.28 -15.44 22.49
N THR A 15 -7.43 -14.47 22.84
CA THR A 15 -6.14 -14.72 23.52
C THR A 15 -5.83 -13.65 24.57
N LEU A 16 -5.66 -14.06 25.84
CA LEU A 16 -4.56 -13.74 26.77
C LEU A 16 -4.96 -14.09 28.23
N PRO A 17 -4.07 -14.69 29.04
CA PRO A 17 -4.30 -14.89 30.48
C PRO A 17 -3.58 -13.84 31.34
N GLU A 18 -4.23 -13.38 32.41
CA GLU A 18 -3.64 -12.50 33.44
C GLU A 18 -3.04 -13.28 34.63
N LYS A 19 -2.18 -12.59 35.40
CA LYS A 19 -1.46 -13.11 36.57
C LYS A 19 -2.36 -13.16 37.82
N TRP A 20 -2.18 -14.17 38.67
CA TRP A 20 -2.93 -14.40 39.90
C TRP A 20 -2.04 -14.33 41.15
N LYS A 21 -2.65 -14.05 42.31
CA LYS A 21 -2.00 -13.96 43.63
C LYS A 21 -2.61 -15.01 44.55
N GLU A 22 -1.78 -15.84 45.16
CA GLU A 22 -2.21 -16.91 46.07
C GLU A 22 -2.35 -16.41 47.51
N ILE A 23 -3.45 -16.77 48.18
CA ILE A 23 -3.70 -16.46 49.59
C ILE A 23 -4.08 -17.77 50.29
N ILE A 24 -3.26 -18.22 51.23
CA ILE A 24 -3.48 -19.46 51.99
C ILE A 24 -4.26 -19.13 53.26
N LEU A 25 -5.44 -19.75 53.43
CA LEU A 25 -6.22 -19.67 54.66
C LEU A 25 -5.77 -20.81 55.59
N ASN A 26 -5.37 -20.50 56.82
CA ASN A 26 -4.94 -21.46 57.85
C ASN A 26 -6.11 -22.24 58.48
N THR A 27 -7.03 -22.72 57.66
CA THR A 27 -8.10 -23.61 58.10
C THR A 27 -7.99 -24.87 57.25
N ASP A 28 -8.12 -26.05 57.88
CA ASP A 28 -8.34 -27.34 57.20
C ASP A 28 -9.86 -27.65 57.10
N PRO A 29 -10.73 -26.80 56.50
CA PRO A 29 -12.12 -27.18 56.35
C PRO A 29 -12.26 -28.13 55.14
N PRO A 30 -13.32 -28.96 55.11
CA PRO A 30 -13.70 -29.67 53.90
C PRO A 30 -13.90 -28.69 52.75
N VAL A 31 -13.73 -29.16 51.50
CA VAL A 31 -13.96 -28.35 50.30
C VAL A 31 -15.37 -27.74 50.37
N ALA A 32 -15.46 -26.40 50.34
CA ALA A 32 -16.73 -25.69 50.32
C ALA A 32 -17.52 -26.10 49.08
N HIS A 33 -18.80 -26.46 49.23
CA HIS A 33 -19.62 -26.94 48.13
C HIS A 33 -20.38 -25.82 47.42
N ALA A 34 -20.54 -24.66 48.07
CA ALA A 34 -21.11 -23.46 47.47
C ALA A 34 -20.38 -22.20 47.96
N GLY A 35 -20.25 -21.21 47.07
CA GLY A 35 -19.58 -19.96 47.36
C GLY A 35 -20.24 -18.77 46.68
N SER A 36 -20.08 -17.59 47.26
CA SER A 36 -20.51 -16.32 46.67
C SER A 36 -19.49 -15.24 46.99
N SER A 37 -19.39 -14.23 46.14
CA SER A 37 -18.46 -13.11 46.33
C SER A 37 -19.11 -11.79 45.95
N CYS A 38 -18.78 -10.71 46.66
CA CYS A 38 -19.14 -9.36 46.26
C CYS A 38 -18.01 -8.37 46.57
N LEU A 39 -17.97 -7.28 45.81
CA LEU A 39 -17.03 -6.17 46.00
C LEU A 39 -17.78 -4.97 46.58
N THR A 40 -17.29 -4.42 47.69
CA THR A 40 -17.82 -3.19 48.29
C THR A 40 -16.96 -2.00 47.91
N VAL A 41 -17.30 -1.33 46.79
CA VAL A 41 -16.52 -0.23 46.20
C VAL A 41 -16.29 0.93 47.19
N HIS A 42 -17.25 1.21 48.08
CA HIS A 42 -17.11 2.28 49.07
C HIS A 42 -16.23 1.92 50.30
N GLN A 43 -15.89 0.65 50.49
CA GLN A 43 -15.15 0.18 51.67
C GLN A 43 -13.82 -0.50 51.31
N ASP A 44 -13.46 -0.56 50.02
CA ASP A 44 -12.29 -1.28 49.47
C ASP A 44 -12.14 -2.71 50.01
N LYS A 45 -13.27 -3.38 50.25
CA LYS A 45 -13.32 -4.75 50.77
C LYS A 45 -13.99 -5.69 49.79
N ALA A 46 -13.34 -6.82 49.53
CA ALA A 46 -13.95 -7.98 48.89
C ALA A 46 -14.49 -8.93 49.95
N VAL A 47 -15.76 -9.32 49.84
CA VAL A 47 -16.41 -10.24 50.77
C VAL A 47 -16.70 -11.55 50.06
N PHE A 48 -16.33 -12.67 50.67
CA PHE A 48 -16.61 -14.02 50.17
C PHE A 48 -17.44 -14.77 51.20
N ALA A 49 -18.45 -15.51 50.77
CA ALA A 49 -19.23 -16.40 51.62
C ALA A 49 -19.05 -17.84 51.13
N LEU A 50 -18.72 -18.76 52.03
CA LEU A 50 -18.46 -20.17 51.75
C LEU A 50 -19.39 -21.03 52.60
N ALA A 51 -20.19 -21.88 51.96
CA ALA A 51 -20.99 -22.89 52.65
C ALA A 51 -20.27 -24.24 52.66
N TYR A 52 -20.36 -24.93 53.79
CA TYR A 52 -19.79 -26.25 53.99
C TYR A 52 -20.89 -27.30 54.23
N ASN A 53 -20.59 -28.56 53.93
CA ASN A 53 -21.49 -29.69 54.17
C ASN A 53 -21.87 -29.88 55.65
N SER A 54 -21.14 -29.24 56.58
CA SER A 54 -21.50 -29.16 58.00
C SER A 54 -22.70 -28.26 58.30
N GLY A 55 -23.22 -27.52 57.29
CA GLY A 55 -24.26 -26.50 57.45
C GLY A 55 -23.73 -25.12 57.86
N VAL A 56 -22.42 -25.00 58.10
CA VAL A 56 -21.75 -23.75 58.47
C VAL A 56 -21.55 -22.86 57.23
N ILE A 57 -21.82 -21.57 57.37
CA ILE A 57 -21.51 -20.54 56.37
C ILE A 57 -20.44 -19.60 56.93
N LEU A 58 -19.28 -19.57 56.30
CA LEU A 58 -18.14 -18.72 56.64
C LEU A 58 -18.11 -17.50 55.72
N VAL A 59 -17.97 -16.30 56.30
CA VAL A 59 -17.80 -15.04 55.56
C VAL A 59 -16.37 -14.55 55.74
N LEU A 60 -15.63 -14.44 54.64
CA LEU A 60 -14.29 -13.87 54.54
C LEU A 60 -14.40 -12.42 54.07
N ARG A 61 -13.57 -11.53 54.61
CA ARG A 61 -13.46 -10.13 54.20
C ARG A 61 -12.00 -9.82 53.94
N LEU A 62 -11.66 -9.59 52.68
CA LEU A 62 -10.35 -9.17 52.21
C LEU A 62 -10.34 -7.66 52.04
N ASP A 63 -9.42 -6.98 52.72
CA ASP A 63 -9.09 -5.58 52.43
C ASP A 63 -8.14 -5.55 51.23
N ILE A 64 -8.55 -4.85 50.17
CA ILE A 64 -7.87 -4.83 48.87
C ILE A 64 -6.58 -4.00 48.95
N VAL A 65 -6.56 -2.98 49.83
CA VAL A 65 -5.43 -2.06 50.00
C VAL A 65 -4.35 -2.70 50.86
N THR A 66 -4.75 -3.29 52.00
CA THR A 66 -3.79 -3.90 52.94
C THR A 66 -3.48 -5.37 52.64
N GLY A 67 -4.32 -6.04 51.85
CA GLY A 67 -4.24 -7.48 51.60
C GLY A 67 -4.58 -8.35 52.82
N THR A 68 -5.12 -7.78 53.88
CA THR A 68 -5.48 -8.51 55.11
C THR A 68 -6.82 -9.22 54.97
N VAL A 69 -6.93 -10.44 55.51
CA VAL A 69 -8.16 -11.25 55.46
C VAL A 69 -8.70 -11.50 56.86
N ASN A 70 -9.96 -11.13 57.08
CA ASN A 70 -10.73 -11.43 58.29
C ASN A 70 -11.82 -12.46 57.98
N PHE A 71 -12.17 -13.32 58.93
CA PHE A 71 -13.24 -14.32 58.76
C PHE A 71 -14.24 -14.30 59.92
N SER A 72 -15.50 -14.59 59.62
CA SER A 72 -16.60 -14.67 60.59
C SER A 72 -17.60 -15.76 60.20
N GLU A 73 -18.03 -16.56 61.17
CA GLU A 73 -19.06 -17.59 60.98
C GLU A 73 -20.46 -16.99 61.20
N LEU A 74 -21.42 -17.26 60.30
CA LEU A 74 -22.81 -16.84 60.46
C LEU A 74 -23.53 -17.76 61.44
N LYS A 75 -24.09 -17.18 62.52
CA LYS A 75 -24.76 -17.93 63.58
C LYS A 75 -26.28 -17.77 63.49
N GLN A 76 -27.00 -18.87 63.40
CA GLN A 76 -28.45 -18.89 63.58
C GLN A 76 -28.76 -18.91 65.08
N GLU A 77 -29.55 -17.96 65.59
CA GLU A 77 -30.03 -18.05 66.97
C GLU A 77 -30.99 -19.23 67.10
N SER A 78 -30.60 -20.25 67.86
CA SER A 78 -31.45 -21.41 68.08
C SER A 78 -32.62 -21.01 68.99
N THR A 79 -33.85 -21.16 68.51
CA THR A 79 -35.09 -20.99 69.30
C THR A 79 -35.23 -22.00 70.44
N VAL A 80 -34.33 -22.98 70.53
CA VAL A 80 -34.31 -24.03 71.57
C VAL A 80 -33.24 -23.71 72.61
N PRO A 81 -33.59 -23.56 73.90
CA PRO A 81 -32.62 -23.31 74.97
C PRO A 81 -31.60 -24.46 75.10
N ARG A 82 -30.34 -24.12 75.39
CA ARG A 82 -29.15 -25.02 75.38
C ARG A 82 -29.35 -26.37 76.09
N PHE A 83 -30.24 -26.48 77.06
CA PHE A 83 -30.47 -27.71 77.84
C PHE A 83 -31.25 -28.81 77.10
N LEU A 84 -31.92 -28.52 75.98
CA LEU A 84 -32.61 -29.53 75.13
C LEU A 84 -31.78 -29.95 73.90
N SER A 85 -30.53 -29.47 73.79
CA SER A 85 -29.68 -29.67 72.62
C SER A 85 -29.37 -31.15 72.33
N GLY A 86 -29.24 -32.01 73.35
CA GLY A 86 -28.90 -33.44 73.20
C GLY A 86 -30.04 -34.36 72.76
N ILE A 87 -31.31 -33.94 72.89
CA ILE A 87 -32.47 -34.70 72.38
C ILE A 87 -32.79 -34.23 70.94
N ALA A 88 -32.55 -32.95 70.65
CA ALA A 88 -32.72 -32.39 69.32
C ALA A 88 -31.72 -32.97 68.29
N THR A 89 -30.52 -33.39 68.69
CA THR A 89 -29.49 -33.96 67.80
C THR A 89 -29.90 -35.27 67.12
N ALA A 90 -30.70 -36.12 67.79
CA ALA A 90 -31.17 -37.39 67.22
C ALA A 90 -32.29 -37.21 66.18
N PHE A 91 -33.17 -36.21 66.38
CA PHE A 91 -34.18 -35.82 65.39
C PHE A 91 -33.60 -34.95 64.26
N ARG A 92 -32.46 -34.27 64.51
CA ARG A 92 -31.79 -33.39 63.54
C ARG A 92 -31.02 -34.10 62.43
N SER A 93 -30.66 -35.38 62.55
CA SER A 93 -29.84 -36.05 61.53
C SER A 93 -30.51 -36.08 60.14
N ARG A 94 -31.85 -36.11 60.06
CA ARG A 94 -32.61 -36.01 58.80
C ARG A 94 -32.95 -34.57 58.41
N THR A 95 -33.00 -33.62 59.35
CA THR A 95 -33.29 -32.21 59.07
C THR A 95 -32.05 -31.41 58.69
N LEU A 96 -30.86 -31.84 59.12
CA LEU A 96 -29.60 -31.18 58.77
C LEU A 96 -29.37 -31.16 57.26
N GLU A 97 -29.63 -32.27 56.57
CA GLU A 97 -29.49 -32.35 55.10
C GLU A 97 -30.39 -31.35 54.36
N ASN A 98 -31.58 -31.07 54.91
CA ASN A 98 -32.51 -30.10 54.34
C ASN A 98 -32.20 -28.65 54.72
N GLU A 99 -31.37 -28.42 55.75
CA GLU A 99 -30.97 -27.10 56.24
C GLU A 99 -29.65 -26.59 55.63
N ILE A 100 -28.85 -27.49 55.01
CA ILE A 100 -27.62 -27.13 54.29
C ILE A 100 -27.96 -26.17 53.15
N ALA A 101 -27.27 -25.03 53.11
CA ALA A 101 -27.39 -24.06 52.04
C ALA A 101 -26.83 -24.64 50.74
N THR A 102 -27.66 -24.80 49.70
CA THR A 102 -27.25 -25.31 48.39
C THR A 102 -26.71 -24.22 47.49
N SER A 103 -27.22 -22.99 47.63
CA SER A 103 -26.71 -21.84 46.89
C SER A 103 -26.77 -20.55 47.71
N LEU A 104 -25.83 -19.65 47.42
CA LEU A 104 -25.54 -18.43 48.16
C LEU A 104 -25.47 -17.25 47.19
N VAL A 105 -26.07 -16.13 47.56
CA VAL A 105 -25.97 -14.87 46.82
C VAL A 105 -25.66 -13.73 47.78
N LEU A 106 -24.49 -13.12 47.61
CA LEU A 106 -24.11 -11.89 48.29
C LEU A 106 -24.61 -10.68 47.53
N HIS A 107 -25.13 -9.70 48.26
CA HIS A 107 -25.66 -8.48 47.68
C HIS A 107 -25.40 -7.28 48.59
N THR A 108 -25.05 -6.15 48.00
CA THR A 108 -24.74 -4.91 48.72
C THR A 108 -25.87 -3.91 48.58
N HIS A 109 -26.46 -3.46 49.69
CA HIS A 109 -27.53 -2.47 49.68
C HIS A 109 -27.35 -1.47 50.83
N ASN A 110 -27.34 -0.17 50.53
CA ASN A 110 -27.17 0.92 51.50
C ASN A 110 -25.97 0.71 52.45
N ASN A 111 -24.78 0.39 51.92
CA ASN A 111 -23.54 0.08 52.65
C ASN A 111 -23.56 -1.16 53.57
N ASN A 112 -24.65 -1.93 53.58
CA ASN A 112 -24.73 -3.23 54.24
C ASN A 112 -24.57 -4.36 53.22
N VAL A 113 -23.84 -5.40 53.63
CA VAL A 113 -23.72 -6.62 52.85
C VAL A 113 -24.72 -7.64 53.39
N TYR A 114 -25.65 -8.08 52.56
CA TYR A 114 -26.60 -9.14 52.87
C TYR A 114 -26.22 -10.41 52.13
N LEU A 115 -26.37 -11.55 52.79
CA LEU A 115 -26.27 -12.87 52.16
C LEU A 115 -27.64 -13.52 52.12
N PHE A 116 -28.03 -13.98 50.94
CA PHE A 116 -29.19 -14.82 50.74
C PHE A 116 -28.73 -16.27 50.56
N SER A 117 -29.32 -17.19 51.32
CA SER A 117 -29.00 -18.62 51.24
C SER A 117 -30.28 -19.42 51.08
N ILE A 118 -30.34 -20.31 50.10
CA ILE A 118 -31.43 -21.28 49.96
C ILE A 118 -30.96 -22.67 50.38
N SER A 119 -31.79 -23.38 51.13
CA SER A 119 -31.47 -24.73 51.59
C SER A 119 -32.03 -25.80 50.66
N ARG A 120 -31.52 -27.04 50.78
CA ARG A 120 -32.00 -28.20 49.99
C ARG A 120 -33.51 -28.45 50.16
N GLY A 121 -34.05 -28.14 51.33
CA GLY A 121 -35.48 -28.22 51.63
C GLY A 121 -36.33 -27.04 51.14
N GLY A 122 -35.77 -26.09 50.39
CA GLY A 122 -36.50 -24.93 49.87
C GLY A 122 -36.69 -23.77 50.85
N TYR A 123 -35.88 -23.72 51.91
CA TYR A 123 -35.94 -22.62 52.89
C TYR A 123 -34.97 -21.50 52.49
N LEU A 124 -35.51 -20.32 52.17
CA LEU A 124 -34.72 -19.14 51.83
C LEU A 124 -34.45 -18.31 53.10
N ARG A 125 -33.19 -17.97 53.36
CA ARG A 125 -32.75 -17.15 54.51
C ARG A 125 -31.99 -15.92 54.05
N MET A 126 -32.15 -14.83 54.79
CA MET A 126 -31.40 -13.58 54.67
C MET A 126 -30.52 -13.39 55.91
N TRP A 127 -29.26 -13.05 55.69
CA TRP A 127 -28.25 -12.81 56.72
C TRP A 127 -27.65 -11.41 56.57
N SER A 128 -27.36 -10.76 57.68
CA SER A 128 -26.57 -9.53 57.73
C SER A 128 -25.10 -9.95 57.85
N CYS A 129 -24.32 -9.79 56.78
CA CYS A 129 -22.91 -10.14 56.82
C CYS A 129 -22.14 -9.19 57.73
N ASN A 130 -22.54 -7.92 57.85
CA ASN A 130 -21.86 -6.94 58.72
C ASN A 130 -21.97 -7.34 60.19
N GLU A 131 -23.16 -7.77 60.62
CA GLU A 131 -23.45 -8.15 62.01
C GLU A 131 -23.26 -9.66 62.27
N ALA A 132 -23.05 -10.45 61.21
CA ALA A 132 -22.99 -11.91 61.23
C ALA A 132 -24.23 -12.59 61.86
N GLN A 133 -25.42 -12.03 61.60
CA GLN A 133 -26.69 -12.44 62.20
C GLN A 133 -27.76 -12.80 61.16
N TYR A 134 -28.71 -13.65 61.58
CA TYR A 134 -29.91 -14.01 60.82
C TYR A 134 -30.94 -12.86 60.83
N VAL A 135 -31.49 -12.52 59.66
CA VAL A 135 -32.46 -11.42 59.51
C VAL A 135 -33.88 -11.95 59.35
N THR A 136 -34.12 -12.78 58.35
CA THR A 136 -35.47 -13.28 58.00
C THR A 136 -35.39 -14.51 57.10
N GLY A 137 -36.50 -15.23 56.93
CA GLY A 137 -36.58 -16.40 56.06
C GLY A 137 -38.01 -16.79 55.69
N ILE A 138 -38.14 -17.53 54.59
CA ILE A 138 -39.41 -18.00 54.06
C ILE A 138 -39.27 -19.45 53.57
N ASP A 139 -40.30 -20.26 53.82
CA ASP A 139 -40.41 -21.61 53.26
C ASP A 139 -41.12 -21.53 51.91
N LEU A 140 -40.44 -21.92 50.84
CA LEU A 140 -40.98 -21.85 49.49
C LEU A 140 -41.94 -23.01 49.18
N ALA A 141 -41.89 -24.11 49.95
CA ALA A 141 -42.72 -25.30 49.73
C ALA A 141 -44.16 -25.16 50.25
N ILE A 142 -44.39 -24.30 51.25
CA ILE A 142 -45.65 -24.27 52.04
C ILE A 142 -46.70 -23.32 51.45
N ASN A 143 -46.35 -22.49 50.47
CA ASN A 143 -47.19 -21.34 50.07
C ASN A 143 -48.14 -21.57 48.88
N ASN A 144 -48.50 -22.81 48.53
CA ASN A 144 -49.60 -23.09 47.59
C ASN A 144 -50.58 -24.11 48.19
N ARG A 145 -51.86 -23.98 47.83
CA ARG A 145 -53.05 -24.65 48.39
C ARG A 145 -53.09 -26.18 48.34
N ASP A 146 -52.00 -26.86 47.99
CA ASP A 146 -51.91 -28.32 47.91
C ASP A 146 -50.76 -28.86 48.79
N SER A 147 -51.08 -29.91 49.55
CA SER A 147 -50.20 -30.62 50.46
C SER A 147 -48.89 -31.10 49.82
N ILE A 148 -47.76 -30.76 50.46
CA ILE A 148 -46.44 -31.41 50.39
C ILE A 148 -45.96 -31.74 48.96
N ARG A 149 -45.54 -30.72 48.21
CA ARG A 149 -44.67 -30.96 47.04
C ARG A 149 -43.24 -31.16 47.54
N ASN A 150 -42.74 -32.39 47.51
CA ASN A 150 -41.34 -32.67 47.82
C ASN A 150 -40.44 -32.01 46.77
N ILE A 151 -39.60 -31.07 47.23
CA ILE A 151 -38.61 -30.37 46.42
C ILE A 151 -37.44 -31.32 46.14
N GLN A 152 -37.08 -31.46 44.87
CA GLN A 152 -35.91 -32.24 44.44
C GLN A 152 -34.66 -31.37 44.30
N ASN A 153 -34.82 -30.12 43.84
CA ASN A 153 -33.72 -29.18 43.66
C ASN A 153 -34.21 -27.73 43.82
N CYS A 154 -33.36 -26.88 44.42
CA CYS A 154 -33.58 -25.45 44.59
C CYS A 154 -32.30 -24.70 44.31
N LEU A 155 -32.39 -23.67 43.47
CA LEU A 155 -31.25 -22.84 43.07
C LEU A 155 -31.60 -21.36 43.22
N LEU A 156 -30.66 -20.60 43.79
CA LEU A 156 -30.67 -19.16 43.92
C LEU A 156 -29.34 -18.63 43.36
N LYS A 157 -29.41 -17.77 42.33
CA LYS A 157 -28.19 -17.24 41.69
C LYS A 157 -28.08 -15.71 41.69
N ASN A 158 -29.20 -15.00 41.52
CA ASN A 158 -29.18 -13.57 41.26
C ASN A 158 -30.17 -12.77 42.12
N SER A 159 -29.77 -11.54 42.45
CA SER A 159 -30.58 -10.52 43.09
C SER A 159 -30.47 -9.21 42.32
N ILE A 160 -31.57 -8.47 42.18
CA ILE A 160 -31.63 -7.19 41.46
C ILE A 160 -32.15 -6.11 42.39
N ILE A 161 -31.64 -4.88 42.27
CA ILE A 161 -32.24 -3.70 42.89
C ILE A 161 -33.03 -2.94 41.83
N LEU A 162 -34.32 -2.75 42.08
CA LEU A 162 -35.16 -1.88 41.26
C LEU A 162 -35.83 -0.86 42.18
N HIS A 163 -35.63 0.43 41.93
CA HIS A 163 -36.16 1.53 42.77
C HIS A 163 -35.88 1.37 44.29
N HIS A 164 -34.66 0.98 44.67
CA HIS A 164 -34.23 0.69 46.06
C HIS A 164 -34.89 -0.53 46.73
N GLU A 165 -35.51 -1.42 45.97
CA GLU A 165 -36.09 -2.66 46.45
C GLU A 165 -35.34 -3.88 45.89
N ILE A 166 -35.12 -4.91 46.71
CA ILE A 166 -34.39 -6.11 46.31
C ILE A 166 -35.37 -7.17 45.80
N TYR A 167 -35.15 -7.64 44.58
CA TYR A 167 -35.85 -8.76 43.97
C TYR A 167 -34.92 -9.97 43.85
N LEU A 168 -35.42 -11.15 44.20
CA LEU A 168 -34.72 -12.43 44.13
C LEU A 168 -35.50 -13.36 43.21
N CYS A 169 -34.79 -14.11 42.37
CA CYS A 169 -35.39 -15.14 41.53
C CYS A 169 -34.87 -16.51 41.99
N THR A 170 -35.76 -17.40 42.40
CA THR A 170 -35.44 -18.76 42.84
C THR A 170 -36.05 -19.78 41.90
N TYR A 171 -35.25 -20.74 41.44
CA TYR A 171 -35.72 -21.91 40.70
C TYR A 171 -36.04 -23.06 41.67
N ILE A 172 -37.20 -23.68 41.47
CA ILE A 172 -37.68 -24.79 42.30
C ILE A 172 -38.12 -25.93 41.39
N LYS A 173 -37.54 -27.12 41.60
CA LYS A 173 -37.94 -28.36 40.94
C LYS A 173 -38.71 -29.25 41.91
N TYR A 174 -39.97 -29.51 41.58
CA TYR A 174 -40.83 -30.48 42.26
C TYR A 174 -40.79 -31.84 41.55
N ILE A 175 -41.41 -32.85 42.16
CA ILE A 175 -41.63 -34.16 41.51
C ILE A 175 -42.53 -34.04 40.26
N THR A 176 -43.48 -33.11 40.28
CA THR A 176 -44.54 -32.98 39.25
C THR A 176 -44.46 -31.69 38.43
N GLY A 177 -43.29 -31.02 38.39
CA GLY A 177 -43.09 -29.80 37.61
C GLY A 177 -42.00 -28.89 38.15
N CYS A 178 -41.69 -27.82 37.43
CA CYS A 178 -40.66 -26.84 37.77
C CYS A 178 -41.24 -25.41 37.73
N GLU A 179 -40.76 -24.51 38.59
CA GLU A 179 -41.18 -23.10 38.58
C GLU A 179 -40.03 -22.14 38.93
N PHE A 180 -40.15 -20.90 38.47
CA PHE A 180 -39.38 -19.75 38.95
C PHE A 180 -40.27 -18.89 39.85
N ALA A 181 -39.87 -18.73 41.11
CA ALA A 181 -40.52 -17.84 42.05
C ALA A 181 -39.72 -16.53 42.19
N ILE A 182 -40.38 -15.40 41.94
CA ILE A 182 -39.79 -14.07 42.12
C ILE A 182 -40.26 -13.50 43.46
N LEU A 183 -39.30 -13.22 44.34
CA LEU A 183 -39.52 -12.75 45.71
C LEU A 183 -39.02 -11.32 45.84
N LYS A 184 -39.82 -10.47 46.47
CA LYS A 184 -39.50 -9.08 46.79
C LYS A 184 -39.20 -8.96 48.28
N VAL A 185 -38.10 -8.28 48.63
CA VAL A 185 -37.79 -7.93 50.02
C VAL A 185 -38.48 -6.61 50.36
N VAL A 186 -39.44 -6.66 51.29
CA VAL A 186 -40.22 -5.49 51.73
C VAL A 186 -39.95 -5.22 53.20
N LYS A 187 -39.86 -3.94 53.55
CA LYS A 187 -39.79 -3.48 54.94
C LYS A 187 -41.21 -3.29 55.48
N ASP A 188 -41.60 -4.10 56.46
CA ASP A 188 -42.89 -4.01 57.13
C ASP A 188 -42.69 -3.81 58.64
N ALA A 189 -43.30 -2.77 59.21
CA ALA A 189 -43.17 -2.39 60.62
C ALA A 189 -41.71 -2.35 61.15
N GLY A 190 -40.73 -2.02 60.30
CA GLY A 190 -39.31 -1.96 60.65
C GLY A 190 -38.51 -3.24 60.38
N PHE A 191 -39.17 -4.38 60.15
CA PHE A 191 -38.54 -5.66 59.86
C PHE A 191 -38.52 -5.95 58.35
N LEU A 192 -37.48 -6.63 57.88
CA LEU A 192 -37.39 -7.09 56.49
C LEU A 192 -38.09 -8.45 56.35
N LYS A 193 -38.97 -8.58 55.36
CA LYS A 193 -39.68 -9.83 55.06
C LYS A 193 -39.69 -10.11 53.56
N PHE A 194 -39.82 -11.38 53.19
CA PHE A 194 -39.99 -11.80 51.81
C PHE A 194 -41.48 -11.83 51.44
N ILE A 195 -41.83 -11.29 50.26
CA ILE A 195 -43.16 -11.39 49.65
C ILE A 195 -43.00 -11.99 48.24
N ARG A 196 -43.79 -13.01 47.89
CA ARG A 196 -43.81 -13.57 46.53
C ARG A 196 -44.54 -12.59 45.59
N HIS A 197 -43.82 -12.07 44.61
CA HIS A 197 -44.33 -11.10 43.63
C HIS A 197 -45.05 -11.80 42.47
N CYS A 198 -44.39 -12.78 41.85
CA CYS A 198 -44.99 -13.63 40.82
C CYS A 198 -44.33 -15.01 40.73
N THR A 199 -44.99 -15.93 40.03
CA THR A 199 -44.49 -17.26 39.69
C THR A 199 -44.55 -17.43 38.19
N ILE A 200 -43.50 -18.00 37.60
CA ILE A 200 -43.46 -18.34 36.19
C ILE A 200 -43.20 -19.85 36.10
N ASP A 201 -44.08 -20.57 35.43
CA ASP A 201 -43.90 -22.01 35.21
C ASP A 201 -42.67 -22.24 34.33
N ALA A 202 -41.82 -23.19 34.70
CA ALA A 202 -40.61 -23.51 33.96
C ALA A 202 -40.85 -24.69 33.02
N LEU A 203 -40.01 -24.80 31.97
CA LEU A 203 -40.02 -25.94 31.07
C LEU A 203 -39.62 -27.22 31.82
N ASP A 204 -40.23 -28.36 31.46
CA ASP A 204 -39.89 -29.67 32.03
C ASP A 204 -38.60 -30.24 31.42
N GLN A 205 -37.51 -29.50 31.60
CA GLN A 205 -36.16 -29.84 31.13
C GLN A 205 -35.15 -29.71 32.27
N HIS A 206 -33.94 -30.24 32.08
CA HIS A 206 -32.89 -30.13 33.08
C HIS A 206 -32.24 -28.75 33.03
N LEU A 207 -32.49 -27.93 34.05
CA LEU A 207 -31.84 -26.62 34.17
C LEU A 207 -30.33 -26.79 34.44
N VAL A 208 -29.52 -26.23 33.55
CA VAL A 208 -28.06 -26.14 33.70
C VAL A 208 -27.69 -24.86 34.44
N ASP A 209 -28.24 -23.73 33.98
CA ASP A 209 -27.96 -22.41 34.54
C ASP A 209 -29.08 -21.41 34.22
N TYR A 210 -29.22 -20.34 35.00
CA TYR A 210 -30.15 -19.25 34.69
C TYR A 210 -29.58 -17.89 35.11
N SER A 211 -30.11 -16.83 34.51
CA SER A 211 -29.81 -15.46 34.89
C SER A 211 -31.07 -14.60 34.91
N PHE A 212 -31.05 -13.52 35.69
CA PHE A 212 -32.22 -12.71 36.02
C PHE A 212 -31.87 -11.25 35.81
N SER A 213 -32.72 -10.54 35.06
CA SER A 213 -32.60 -9.11 34.75
C SER A 213 -33.92 -8.37 35.08
N GLU A 214 -33.91 -7.05 35.01
CA GLU A 214 -35.10 -6.21 35.27
C GLU A 214 -36.24 -6.47 34.30
N THR A 215 -35.92 -6.97 33.10
CA THR A 215 -36.90 -7.16 32.03
C THR A 215 -37.21 -8.63 31.78
N ARG A 216 -36.22 -9.53 31.94
CA ARG A 216 -36.29 -10.92 31.50
C ARG A 216 -35.57 -11.91 32.44
N ILE A 217 -36.03 -13.16 32.45
CA ILE A 217 -35.27 -14.31 32.94
C ILE A 217 -34.70 -15.06 31.74
N TRP A 218 -33.43 -15.44 31.82
CA TRP A 218 -32.71 -16.27 30.85
C TRP A 218 -32.43 -17.63 31.46
N ALA A 219 -32.68 -18.71 30.75
CA ALA A 219 -32.44 -20.06 31.24
C ALA A 219 -31.74 -20.93 30.18
N LEU A 220 -30.78 -21.72 30.64
CA LEU A 220 -30.02 -22.71 29.89
C LEU A 220 -30.47 -24.10 30.30
N TRP A 221 -30.94 -24.88 29.34
CA TRP A 221 -31.52 -26.19 29.55
C TRP A 221 -30.71 -27.25 28.81
N ARG A 222 -30.67 -28.45 29.39
CA ARG A 222 -30.31 -29.68 28.68
C ARG A 222 -31.59 -30.40 28.32
N THR A 223 -31.79 -30.64 27.03
CA THR A 223 -32.98 -31.31 26.52
C THR A 223 -32.89 -32.82 26.76
N THR A 224 -34.01 -33.52 26.58
CA THR A 224 -34.09 -34.98 26.69
C THR A 224 -33.48 -35.70 25.48
N GLU A 225 -33.29 -34.99 24.37
CA GLU A 225 -32.54 -35.45 23.21
C GLU A 225 -31.04 -35.47 23.54
N VAL A 226 -30.29 -36.44 22.99
CA VAL A 226 -28.93 -36.76 23.41
C VAL A 226 -28.01 -35.52 23.31
N ASP A 227 -27.60 -34.99 24.47
CA ASP A 227 -26.64 -33.88 24.63
C ASP A 227 -27.05 -32.52 24.01
N ALA A 228 -28.30 -32.34 23.57
CA ALA A 228 -28.77 -31.07 23.03
C ALA A 228 -29.07 -30.04 24.12
N ILE A 229 -28.85 -28.77 23.78
CA ILE A 229 -28.91 -27.64 24.71
C ILE A 229 -29.87 -26.59 24.14
N ALA A 230 -30.73 -26.06 24.99
CA ALA A 230 -31.66 -25.00 24.63
C ALA A 230 -31.43 -23.79 25.53
N VAL A 231 -31.46 -22.59 24.95
CA VAL A 231 -31.51 -21.34 25.71
C VAL A 231 -32.88 -20.73 25.48
N THR A 232 -33.56 -20.34 26.55
CA THR A 232 -34.86 -19.68 26.47
C THR A 232 -34.89 -18.45 27.36
N HIS A 233 -35.79 -17.53 27.06
CA HIS A 233 -36.05 -16.38 27.92
C HIS A 233 -37.53 -16.09 28.08
N VAL A 234 -37.89 -15.41 29.15
CA VAL A 234 -39.27 -15.01 29.44
C VAL A 234 -39.31 -13.59 29.99
N GLY A 235 -40.31 -12.82 29.57
CA GLY A 235 -40.56 -11.47 30.08
C GLY A 235 -41.06 -11.50 31.52
N VAL A 236 -40.50 -10.64 32.38
CA VAL A 236 -40.91 -10.55 33.79
C VAL A 236 -41.79 -9.31 34.02
N PRO A 237 -43.01 -9.46 34.56
CA PRO A 237 -43.90 -8.34 34.86
C PRO A 237 -43.52 -7.66 36.20
N LEU A 238 -42.38 -6.96 36.24
CA LEU A 238 -41.99 -6.15 37.40
C LEU A 238 -42.65 -4.75 37.43
N GLN A 239 -42.88 -4.14 36.25
CA GLN A 239 -43.36 -2.75 36.14
C GLN A 239 -44.73 -2.61 35.44
N SER A 240 -45.13 -3.56 34.58
CA SER A 240 -46.40 -3.52 33.83
C SER A 240 -47.02 -4.92 33.76
N ALA A 241 -48.34 -5.02 33.94
CA ALA A 241 -49.08 -6.28 33.98
C ALA A 241 -49.24 -6.97 32.61
N ASP A 242 -49.07 -6.23 31.51
CA ASP A 242 -49.33 -6.66 30.13
C ASP A 242 -48.14 -7.34 29.43
N ARG A 243 -47.22 -7.98 30.18
CA ARG A 243 -46.06 -8.66 29.56
C ARG A 243 -46.40 -10.12 29.25
N ASN A 244 -46.10 -10.56 28.02
CA ASN A 244 -46.15 -11.97 27.64
C ASN A 244 -45.25 -12.80 28.57
N SER A 245 -45.86 -13.74 29.28
CA SER A 245 -45.20 -14.68 30.20
C SER A 245 -44.89 -16.02 29.53
N GLU A 246 -44.69 -16.02 28.21
CA GLU A 246 -44.35 -17.23 27.44
C GLU A 246 -42.83 -17.35 27.30
N TRP A 247 -42.34 -18.59 27.36
CA TRP A 247 -40.93 -18.89 27.14
C TRP A 247 -40.63 -18.84 25.64
N GLU A 248 -39.70 -17.96 25.26
CA GLU A 248 -39.25 -17.82 23.89
C GLU A 248 -37.88 -18.48 23.73
N PRO A 249 -37.69 -19.32 22.70
CA PRO A 249 -36.40 -19.93 22.43
C PRO A 249 -35.44 -18.94 21.78
N VAL A 250 -34.16 -19.09 22.11
CA VAL A 250 -33.04 -18.42 21.44
C VAL A 250 -32.52 -19.34 20.36
N VAL A 251 -32.33 -18.80 19.15
CA VAL A 251 -31.75 -19.57 18.05
C VAL A 251 -30.24 -19.66 18.24
N LEU A 252 -29.78 -20.85 18.65
CA LEU A 252 -28.36 -21.14 18.78
C LEU A 252 -27.76 -21.42 17.41
N ILE A 253 -26.48 -21.06 17.23
CA ILE A 253 -25.78 -21.41 15.99
C ILE A 253 -25.62 -22.93 15.99
N GLN A 254 -26.25 -23.60 15.03
CA GLN A 254 -25.90 -24.98 14.71
C GLN A 254 -24.49 -24.96 14.14
N SER A 255 -23.59 -25.74 14.73
CA SER A 255 -22.23 -25.83 14.25
C SER A 255 -22.24 -26.31 12.79
N SER A 256 -21.68 -25.50 11.88
CA SER A 256 -21.57 -25.78 10.44
C SER A 256 -20.57 -26.91 10.15
N ASP A 257 -20.48 -27.88 11.04
CA ASP A 257 -19.49 -28.92 11.07
C ASP A 257 -19.95 -29.99 10.09
N ARG A 258 -19.52 -29.85 8.83
CA ARG A 258 -19.79 -30.85 7.82
C ARG A 258 -19.08 -32.13 8.23
N ASP A 259 -19.73 -33.29 8.05
CA ASP A 259 -19.06 -34.57 8.21
C ASP A 259 -17.89 -34.72 7.21
N TYR A 260 -18.00 -34.07 6.04
CA TYR A 260 -16.97 -34.00 5.01
C TYR A 260 -16.83 -32.57 4.44
N VAL A 261 -15.60 -32.10 4.24
CA VAL A 261 -15.35 -30.76 3.68
C VAL A 261 -15.60 -30.72 2.16
N ILE A 262 -15.40 -31.85 1.49
CA ILE A 262 -15.49 -32.01 0.04
C ILE A 262 -16.71 -32.86 -0.28
N SER A 263 -17.63 -32.35 -1.11
CA SER A 263 -18.70 -33.14 -1.74
C SER A 263 -18.17 -33.85 -2.99
N ASP A 264 -18.77 -34.99 -3.31
CA ASP A 264 -18.45 -35.76 -4.53
C ASP A 264 -18.61 -34.89 -5.78
N GLY A 265 -17.57 -34.83 -6.63
CA GLY A 265 -17.56 -34.02 -7.86
C GLY A 265 -16.91 -32.62 -7.76
N SER A 266 -16.30 -32.28 -6.61
CA SER A 266 -15.48 -31.06 -6.53
C SER A 266 -14.15 -31.24 -7.29
N SER A 267 -13.80 -30.30 -8.16
CA SER A 267 -12.53 -30.28 -8.91
C SER A 267 -11.38 -29.63 -8.13
N ILE A 268 -11.55 -29.45 -6.82
CA ILE A 268 -10.61 -28.73 -5.96
C ILE A 268 -9.67 -29.76 -5.32
N ASP A 269 -8.38 -29.46 -5.27
CA ASP A 269 -7.39 -30.27 -4.56
C ASP A 269 -7.84 -30.46 -3.10
N PRO A 270 -8.02 -31.71 -2.63
CA PRO A 270 -8.50 -31.96 -1.28
C PRO A 270 -7.66 -31.25 -0.21
N ARG A 271 -6.35 -31.19 -0.41
CA ARG A 271 -5.44 -30.50 0.51
C ARG A 271 -5.85 -29.03 0.70
N GLN A 272 -6.09 -28.32 -0.39
CA GLN A 272 -6.43 -26.89 -0.35
C GLN A 272 -7.79 -26.70 0.33
N ALA A 273 -8.79 -27.50 -0.03
CA ALA A 273 -10.12 -27.43 0.57
C ALA A 273 -10.09 -27.61 2.10
N TYR A 274 -9.39 -28.62 2.62
CA TYR A 274 -9.29 -28.82 4.07
C TYR A 274 -8.45 -27.76 4.76
N ILE A 275 -7.34 -27.29 4.17
CA ILE A 275 -6.52 -26.24 4.76
C ILE A 275 -7.30 -24.94 4.87
N ASP A 276 -7.97 -24.54 3.79
CA ASP A 276 -8.73 -23.30 3.74
C ASP A 276 -9.89 -23.35 4.73
N TYR A 277 -10.56 -24.50 4.87
CA TYR A 277 -11.62 -24.69 5.86
C TYR A 277 -11.12 -24.72 7.31
N ILE A 278 -10.10 -25.52 7.63
CA ILE A 278 -9.59 -25.71 9.01
C ILE A 278 -8.96 -24.41 9.54
N PHE A 279 -8.24 -23.68 8.69
CA PHE A 279 -7.56 -22.44 9.07
C PHE A 279 -8.35 -21.18 8.70
N HIS A 280 -9.62 -21.33 8.32
CA HIS A 280 -10.50 -20.20 8.11
C HIS A 280 -10.63 -19.39 9.42
N PRO A 281 -10.52 -18.05 9.38
CA PRO A 281 -10.62 -17.22 10.57
C PRO A 281 -11.93 -17.46 11.34
N GLY A 282 -11.81 -17.81 12.62
CA GLY A 282 -12.97 -17.99 13.50
C GLY A 282 -13.60 -19.39 13.52
N LYS A 283 -13.21 -20.31 12.62
CA LYS A 283 -13.72 -21.71 12.63
C LYS A 283 -13.16 -22.53 13.80
N PHE A 284 -11.84 -22.69 13.85
CA PHE A 284 -11.16 -23.46 14.88
C PHE A 284 -10.09 -22.65 15.59
N SER A 285 -9.97 -22.81 16.92
CA SER A 285 -8.90 -22.14 17.65
C SER A 285 -7.55 -22.77 17.30
N LEU A 286 -6.49 -21.97 17.19
CA LEU A 286 -5.13 -22.48 16.92
C LEU A 286 -4.70 -23.51 17.98
N LYS A 287 -5.18 -23.37 19.22
CA LYS A 287 -4.94 -24.32 20.32
C LYS A 287 -5.59 -25.68 20.07
N ASP A 288 -6.75 -25.73 19.42
CA ASP A 288 -7.41 -26.98 19.06
C ASP A 288 -6.65 -27.69 17.95
N ILE A 289 -6.21 -26.94 16.94
CA ILE A 289 -5.40 -27.47 15.84
C ILE A 289 -4.06 -28.02 16.36
N ILE A 290 -3.38 -27.31 17.27
CA ILE A 290 -2.12 -27.78 17.89
C ILE A 290 -2.33 -29.08 18.68
N ARG A 291 -3.42 -29.18 19.45
CA ARG A 291 -3.75 -30.41 20.20
C ARG A 291 -4.09 -31.57 19.27
N ALA A 292 -4.91 -31.33 18.24
CA ALA A 292 -5.23 -32.33 17.23
C ALA A 292 -3.95 -32.83 16.54
N LEU A 293 -3.05 -31.92 16.15
CA LEU A 293 -1.74 -32.27 15.57
C LEU A 293 -0.87 -33.10 16.51
N SER A 294 -0.86 -32.75 17.81
CA SER A 294 -0.08 -33.50 18.81
C SER A 294 -0.53 -34.95 18.92
N ILE A 295 -1.83 -35.23 18.82
CA ILE A 295 -2.38 -36.58 18.89
C ILE A 295 -2.23 -37.31 17.57
N TYR A 296 -2.47 -36.62 16.45
CA TYR A 296 -2.29 -37.18 15.12
C TYR A 296 -0.86 -37.70 14.93
N ARG A 297 0.15 -36.98 15.45
CA ARG A 297 1.56 -37.42 15.44
C ARG A 297 2.01 -38.22 16.67
N LYS A 298 1.13 -38.46 17.65
CA LYS A 298 1.46 -39.11 18.95
C LYS A 298 2.62 -38.42 19.71
N LEU A 299 2.69 -37.08 19.65
CA LEU A 299 3.70 -36.25 20.29
C LEU A 299 3.20 -35.69 21.63
N ASN A 300 3.86 -36.06 22.74
CA ASN A 300 3.42 -35.70 24.09
C ASN A 300 3.70 -34.23 24.51
N HIS A 301 4.41 -33.42 23.71
CA HIS A 301 4.99 -32.13 24.18
C HIS A 301 4.69 -30.88 23.33
N LEU A 302 3.72 -30.89 22.42
CA LEU A 302 3.41 -29.70 21.58
C LEU A 302 2.40 -28.71 22.20
N GLY A 303 1.77 -29.05 23.32
CA GLY A 303 0.60 -28.32 23.87
C GLY A 303 0.81 -26.83 24.19
N ASP A 304 2.05 -26.41 24.45
CA ASP A 304 2.39 -25.04 24.89
C ASP A 304 3.27 -24.24 23.92
N MET A 305 3.53 -24.74 22.70
CA MET A 305 4.32 -23.97 21.71
C MET A 305 3.46 -22.90 21.02
N HIS A 306 3.82 -21.63 21.18
CA HIS A 306 3.27 -20.52 20.38
C HIS A 306 3.80 -20.58 18.95
N LEU A 307 3.05 -21.23 18.06
CA LEU A 307 3.35 -21.29 16.62
C LEU A 307 2.54 -20.22 15.87
N SER A 308 3.18 -19.54 14.92
CA SER A 308 2.47 -18.69 13.96
C SER A 308 1.53 -19.53 13.09
N PRO A 309 0.39 -18.98 12.61
CA PRO A 309 -0.56 -19.71 11.76
C PRO A 309 0.08 -20.34 10.51
N THR A 310 1.03 -19.65 9.87
CA THR A 310 1.78 -20.14 8.69
C THR A 310 2.63 -21.37 9.02
N ALA A 311 3.48 -21.27 10.05
CA ALA A 311 4.27 -22.40 10.53
C ALA A 311 3.40 -23.58 11.01
N LEU A 312 2.21 -23.32 11.56
CA LEU A 312 1.26 -24.36 11.94
C LEU A 312 0.65 -25.04 10.69
N LYS A 313 0.25 -24.27 9.68
CA LYS A 313 -0.19 -24.79 8.37
C LYS A 313 0.85 -25.71 7.76
N GLU A 314 2.11 -25.29 7.70
CA GLU A 314 3.22 -26.11 7.19
C GLU A 314 3.40 -27.41 7.97
N LYS A 315 3.38 -27.35 9.31
CA LYS A 315 3.51 -28.54 10.15
C LYS A 315 2.36 -29.53 10.00
N VAL A 316 1.13 -29.04 9.82
CA VAL A 316 -0.04 -29.88 9.53
C VAL A 316 0.10 -30.53 8.16
N CYS A 317 0.48 -29.77 7.12
CA CYS A 317 0.73 -30.31 5.80
C CYS A 317 1.75 -31.45 5.83
N LEU A 318 2.91 -31.22 6.46
CA LEU A 318 3.95 -32.23 6.60
C LEU A 318 3.52 -33.45 7.44
N ALA A 319 2.53 -33.30 8.32
CA ALA A 319 2.00 -34.40 9.12
C ALA A 319 1.07 -35.29 8.29
N VAL A 320 0.15 -34.66 7.55
CA VAL A 320 -0.80 -35.37 6.69
C VAL A 320 -0.09 -35.97 5.48
N GLU A 321 0.86 -35.25 4.86
CA GLU A 321 1.70 -35.78 3.77
C GLU A 321 2.49 -37.02 4.18
N ALA A 322 3.04 -37.05 5.41
CA ALA A 322 3.74 -38.22 5.91
C ALA A 322 2.80 -39.43 6.10
N GLU A 323 1.54 -39.20 6.51
CA GLU A 323 0.53 -40.27 6.59
C GLU A 323 0.14 -40.77 5.19
N ILE A 324 -0.06 -39.86 4.23
CA ILE A 324 -0.33 -40.20 2.82
C ILE A 324 0.81 -41.07 2.25
N GLN A 325 2.07 -40.67 2.46
CA GLN A 325 3.24 -41.46 2.04
C GLN A 325 3.31 -42.84 2.69
N ASN A 326 2.81 -43.00 3.92
CA ASN A 326 2.76 -44.32 4.57
C ASN A 326 1.66 -45.21 4.00
N GLU A 327 0.55 -44.63 3.53
CA GLU A 327 -0.59 -45.38 2.94
C GLU A 327 -0.38 -45.69 1.47
N VAL A 328 0.31 -44.82 0.73
CA VAL A 328 0.74 -45.03 -0.65
C VAL A 328 1.95 -45.98 -0.66
N MET A 329 1.70 -47.30 -0.63
CA MET A 329 2.73 -48.31 -0.85
C MET A 329 3.27 -48.27 -2.30
N ASP A 330 4.43 -48.91 -2.57
CA ASP A 330 5.23 -48.91 -3.83
C ASP A 330 4.51 -49.43 -5.12
N TYR A 331 3.20 -49.27 -5.26
CA TYR A 331 2.42 -49.60 -6.46
C TYR A 331 2.13 -48.34 -7.28
N GLU A 332 2.04 -48.48 -8.60
CA GLU A 332 1.48 -47.46 -9.48
C GLU A 332 -0.02 -47.32 -9.17
N LEU A 333 -0.41 -46.21 -8.53
CA LEU A 333 -1.80 -45.86 -8.24
C LEU A 333 -2.40 -45.05 -9.38
N MET A 334 -3.70 -45.20 -9.61
CA MET A 334 -4.45 -44.26 -10.44
C MET A 334 -4.65 -42.93 -9.70
N ASP A 335 -4.80 -41.83 -10.44
CA ASP A 335 -5.01 -40.50 -9.86
C ASP A 335 -6.25 -40.44 -8.94
N GLU A 336 -7.31 -41.17 -9.27
CA GLU A 336 -8.54 -41.26 -8.46
C GLU A 336 -8.30 -41.94 -7.11
N ASP A 337 -7.61 -43.08 -7.11
CA ASP A 337 -7.26 -43.83 -5.90
C ASP A 337 -6.35 -42.99 -4.99
N TYR A 338 -5.40 -42.25 -5.59
CA TYR A 338 -4.54 -41.33 -4.84
C TYR A 338 -5.35 -40.20 -4.19
N LEU A 339 -6.26 -39.56 -4.93
CA LEU A 339 -7.10 -38.49 -4.39
C LEU A 339 -8.04 -38.99 -3.27
N GLU A 340 -8.54 -40.22 -3.35
CA GLU A 340 -9.34 -40.84 -2.28
C GLU A 340 -8.51 -41.01 -1.00
N ILE A 341 -7.28 -41.52 -1.13
CA ILE A 341 -6.34 -41.66 0.00
C ILE A 341 -6.04 -40.29 0.63
N VAL A 342 -5.77 -39.27 -0.20
CA VAL A 342 -5.52 -37.90 0.27
C VAL A 342 -6.74 -37.35 1.02
N ASN A 343 -7.94 -37.47 0.46
CA ASN A 343 -9.19 -37.02 1.10
C ASN A 343 -9.41 -37.72 2.44
N ARG A 344 -9.20 -39.05 2.50
CA ARG A 344 -9.31 -39.83 3.73
C ARG A 344 -8.32 -39.37 4.81
N CYS A 345 -7.06 -39.14 4.45
CA CYS A 345 -6.02 -38.67 5.38
C CYS A 345 -6.36 -37.29 5.96
N TRP A 346 -6.83 -36.36 5.12
CA TRP A 346 -7.26 -35.03 5.56
C TRP A 346 -8.55 -35.08 6.39
N SER A 347 -9.54 -35.89 6.00
CA SER A 347 -10.78 -36.10 6.77
C SER A 347 -10.50 -36.64 8.18
N LYS A 348 -9.54 -37.58 8.31
CA LYS A 348 -9.09 -38.12 9.61
C LYS A 348 -8.50 -37.02 10.51
N PHE A 349 -7.66 -36.15 9.96
CA PHE A 349 -7.12 -35.01 10.71
C PHE A 349 -8.20 -34.01 11.10
N TYR A 350 -9.07 -33.64 10.15
CA TYR A 350 -10.21 -32.76 10.39
C TYR A 350 -11.13 -33.28 11.50
N SER A 351 -11.47 -34.57 11.48
CA SER A 351 -12.29 -35.22 12.51
C SER A 351 -11.68 -35.07 13.92
N CYS A 352 -10.35 -35.15 14.04
CA CYS A 352 -9.67 -34.90 15.32
C CYS A 352 -9.84 -33.44 15.78
N VAL A 353 -9.69 -32.47 14.88
CA VAL A 353 -9.91 -31.04 15.20
C VAL A 353 -11.36 -30.80 15.64
N LEU A 354 -12.30 -31.36 14.90
CA LEU A 354 -13.74 -31.24 15.13
C LEU A 354 -14.16 -31.79 16.52
N GLN A 355 -13.68 -32.97 16.90
CA GLN A 355 -13.98 -33.54 18.22
C GLN A 355 -13.50 -32.66 19.38
N TYR A 356 -12.34 -32.03 19.25
CA TYR A 356 -11.85 -31.07 20.23
C TYR A 356 -12.72 -29.82 20.30
N HIS A 357 -13.09 -29.29 19.13
CA HIS A 357 -13.98 -28.15 19.02
C HIS A 357 -15.32 -28.42 19.70
N ILE A 358 -16.03 -29.49 19.34
CA ILE A 358 -17.35 -29.83 19.91
C ILE A 358 -17.28 -29.95 21.43
N ASN A 359 -16.29 -30.67 21.98
CA ASN A 359 -16.18 -30.85 23.43
C ASN A 359 -15.95 -29.52 24.17
N LYS A 360 -15.17 -28.61 23.57
CA LYS A 360 -14.84 -27.29 24.12
C LYS A 360 -15.93 -26.24 23.93
N SER A 361 -16.70 -26.37 22.85
CA SER A 361 -17.84 -25.52 22.52
C SER A 361 -19.09 -25.85 23.33
N ARG A 362 -19.07 -26.88 24.18
CA ARG A 362 -20.18 -27.21 25.09
C ARG A 362 -20.49 -26.04 26.04
N PRO A 363 -21.72 -25.50 26.02
CA PRO A 363 -22.21 -24.51 27.00
C PRO A 363 -22.15 -25.01 28.44
N VAL A 364 -21.78 -24.13 29.35
CA VAL A 364 -21.61 -24.39 30.79
C VAL A 364 -22.41 -23.41 31.65
N GLY A 365 -22.69 -22.21 31.15
CA GLY A 365 -23.48 -21.23 31.92
C GLY A 365 -23.84 -19.95 31.18
N LEU A 366 -24.50 -19.03 31.89
CA LEU A 366 -24.97 -17.74 31.39
C LEU A 366 -24.42 -16.59 32.24
N VAL A 367 -24.03 -15.49 31.57
CA VAL A 367 -23.60 -14.24 32.21
C VAL A 367 -24.34 -13.06 31.58
N LEU A 368 -24.84 -12.15 32.40
CA LEU A 368 -25.43 -10.89 31.95
C LEU A 368 -24.40 -9.77 32.03
N LEU A 369 -24.42 -8.89 31.03
CA LEU A 369 -23.61 -7.68 30.97
C LEU A 369 -24.51 -6.47 31.27
N PRO A 370 -24.65 -6.06 32.54
CA PRO A 370 -25.64 -5.06 32.95
C PRO A 370 -25.42 -3.69 32.31
N ASP A 371 -24.17 -3.27 32.08
CA ASP A 371 -23.85 -1.95 31.52
C ASP A 371 -24.29 -1.78 30.06
N VAL A 372 -24.37 -2.88 29.31
CA VAL A 372 -24.73 -2.86 27.89
C VAL A 372 -26.09 -3.52 27.65
N LEU A 373 -26.64 -4.25 28.62
CA LEU A 373 -27.80 -5.16 28.49
C LEU A 373 -27.53 -6.35 27.54
N GLY A 374 -26.27 -6.78 27.46
CA GLY A 374 -25.86 -7.96 26.68
C GLY A 374 -26.01 -9.27 27.46
N VAL A 375 -26.10 -10.38 26.75
CA VAL A 375 -26.13 -11.73 27.34
C VAL A 375 -25.06 -12.60 26.72
N VAL A 376 -24.28 -13.27 27.57
CA VAL A 376 -23.18 -14.15 27.18
C VAL A 376 -23.50 -15.59 27.56
N LEU A 377 -23.38 -16.48 26.59
CA LEU A 377 -23.37 -17.93 26.78
C LEU A 377 -21.93 -18.40 26.99
N LEU A 378 -21.60 -18.87 28.18
CA LEU A 378 -20.29 -19.40 28.51
C LEU A 378 -20.16 -20.84 28.03
N LYS A 379 -19.06 -21.14 27.33
CA LYS A 379 -18.65 -22.49 26.91
C LYS A 379 -17.37 -22.87 27.65
N LYS A 380 -16.94 -24.14 27.56
CA LYS A 380 -15.75 -24.62 28.33
C LYS A 380 -14.46 -23.88 28.01
N SER A 381 -14.27 -23.42 26.76
CA SER A 381 -13.07 -22.66 26.38
C SER A 381 -13.32 -21.50 25.42
N SER A 382 -14.58 -21.10 25.28
CA SER A 382 -15.02 -19.97 24.47
C SER A 382 -16.27 -19.38 25.11
N PHE A 383 -16.80 -18.31 24.54
CA PHE A 383 -18.13 -17.85 24.88
C PHE A 383 -18.83 -17.40 23.61
N SER A 384 -20.13 -17.21 23.71
CA SER A 384 -20.95 -16.67 22.64
C SER A 384 -21.80 -15.53 23.17
N LEU A 385 -22.17 -14.61 22.29
CA LEU A 385 -22.99 -13.44 22.59
C LEU A 385 -24.37 -13.63 21.98
N LEU A 386 -25.41 -13.29 22.74
CA LEU A 386 -26.78 -13.32 22.24
C LEU A 386 -27.15 -11.91 21.75
N ARG A 387 -27.41 -11.79 20.45
CA ARG A 387 -27.86 -10.54 19.81
C ARG A 387 -29.35 -10.61 19.47
N PRO A 388 -30.06 -9.49 19.41
CA PRO A 388 -31.40 -9.48 18.84
C PRO A 388 -31.38 -9.83 17.34
N MET A 389 -32.48 -10.41 16.85
CA MET A 389 -32.70 -10.75 15.44
C MET A 389 -33.37 -9.61 14.69
N GLU A 390 -33.07 -9.50 13.39
CA GLU A 390 -33.85 -8.65 12.48
C GLU A 390 -35.24 -9.26 12.20
N VAL A 391 -36.17 -8.45 11.71
CA VAL A 391 -37.55 -8.90 11.45
C VAL A 391 -37.60 -10.06 10.46
N ILE A 392 -36.92 -9.92 9.32
CA ILE A 392 -36.86 -10.96 8.28
C ILE A 392 -36.15 -12.22 8.81
N GLU A 393 -35.08 -12.04 9.57
CA GLU A 393 -34.34 -13.14 10.19
C GLU A 393 -35.23 -13.94 11.15
N HIS A 394 -36.04 -13.25 11.97
CA HIS A 394 -37.02 -13.90 12.84
C HIS A 394 -38.09 -14.65 12.04
N MET A 395 -38.60 -14.08 10.93
CA MET A 395 -39.63 -14.75 10.11
C MET A 395 -39.15 -16.12 9.57
N MET A 396 -37.88 -16.22 9.15
CA MET A 396 -37.35 -17.46 8.59
C MET A 396 -36.90 -18.47 9.65
N LEU A 397 -36.23 -18.03 10.71
CA LEU A 397 -35.71 -18.93 11.74
C LEU A 397 -36.78 -19.38 12.75
N CYS A 398 -37.84 -18.58 12.93
CA CYS A 398 -38.91 -18.83 13.91
C CYS A 398 -40.29 -18.89 13.24
N ASN A 399 -40.38 -19.45 12.03
CA ASN A 399 -41.59 -19.48 11.21
C ASN A 399 -42.85 -19.92 11.99
N GLU A 400 -42.76 -21.00 12.79
CA GLU A 400 -43.89 -21.56 13.55
C GLU A 400 -44.49 -20.62 14.62
N ASN A 401 -43.71 -19.65 15.11
CA ASN A 401 -44.08 -18.73 16.17
C ASN A 401 -44.29 -17.29 15.66
N THR A 402 -44.41 -17.08 14.35
CA THR A 402 -44.56 -15.74 13.77
C THR A 402 -46.03 -15.33 13.64
N HIS A 403 -46.37 -14.19 14.25
CA HIS A 403 -47.71 -13.60 14.18
C HIS A 403 -47.59 -12.08 13.97
N PHE A 404 -48.57 -11.49 13.29
CA PHE A 404 -48.62 -10.05 13.00
C PHE A 404 -48.43 -9.18 14.25
N THR A 405 -49.04 -9.55 15.38
CA THR A 405 -48.97 -8.80 16.64
C THR A 405 -47.55 -8.61 17.17
N ARG A 406 -46.59 -9.43 16.75
CA ARG A 406 -45.16 -9.27 17.10
C ARG A 406 -44.46 -8.14 16.34
N PHE A 407 -44.99 -7.73 15.19
CA PHE A 407 -44.35 -6.75 14.29
C PHE A 407 -45.00 -5.35 14.31
N ASN A 408 -46.01 -5.14 15.17
CA ASN A 408 -46.74 -3.87 15.33
C ASN A 408 -45.85 -2.63 15.56
N ILE A 409 -44.61 -2.81 15.99
CA ILE A 409 -43.66 -1.73 16.33
C ILE A 409 -42.78 -1.35 15.12
N SER A 410 -42.69 -2.21 14.08
CA SER A 410 -41.94 -1.88 12.87
C SER A 410 -42.78 -0.94 11.99
N PRO A 411 -42.34 0.32 11.77
CA PRO A 411 -43.18 1.34 11.12
C PRO A 411 -43.52 1.02 9.65
N ALA A 412 -42.77 0.12 9.01
CA ALA A 412 -43.02 -0.35 7.66
C ALA A 412 -44.04 -1.51 7.61
N LEU A 413 -44.13 -2.34 8.65
CA LEU A 413 -45.05 -3.49 8.72
C LEU A 413 -46.39 -3.13 9.40
N SER A 414 -46.41 -2.04 10.18
CA SER A 414 -47.61 -1.59 10.90
C SER A 414 -48.65 -0.89 10.00
N GLN A 415 -48.30 -0.59 8.74
CA GLN A 415 -49.17 0.18 7.85
C GLN A 415 -50.26 -0.68 7.22
N ASP A 416 -49.94 -1.92 6.82
CA ASP A 416 -50.86 -2.83 6.12
C ASP A 416 -50.84 -4.25 6.72
N GLU A 417 -51.81 -4.56 7.59
CA GLU A 417 -51.93 -5.86 8.27
C GLU A 417 -52.09 -7.02 7.29
N ASN A 418 -52.90 -6.84 6.23
CA ASN A 418 -53.15 -7.89 5.24
C ASN A 418 -51.86 -8.26 4.48
N ILE A 419 -51.07 -7.26 4.06
CA ILE A 419 -49.83 -7.51 3.31
C ILE A 419 -48.77 -8.12 4.24
N CYS A 420 -48.73 -7.72 5.51
CA CYS A 420 -47.83 -8.34 6.48
C CYS A 420 -48.17 -9.81 6.73
N GLN A 421 -49.46 -10.18 6.75
CA GLN A 421 -49.87 -11.59 6.86
C GLN A 421 -49.49 -12.38 5.60
N ASP A 422 -49.76 -11.81 4.42
CA ASP A 422 -49.35 -12.39 3.13
C ASP A 422 -47.82 -12.59 3.06
N LEU A 423 -47.05 -11.65 3.62
CA LEU A 423 -45.59 -11.74 3.76
C LEU A 423 -45.17 -12.88 4.69
N ILE A 424 -45.81 -13.05 5.85
CA ILE A 424 -45.52 -14.16 6.77
C ILE A 424 -45.77 -15.50 6.05
N THR A 425 -46.91 -15.65 5.38
CA THR A 425 -47.21 -16.86 4.60
C THR A 425 -46.22 -17.08 3.44
N LEU A 426 -45.78 -16.01 2.76
CA LEU A 426 -44.74 -16.12 1.73
C LEU A 426 -43.41 -16.60 2.33
N THR A 427 -42.97 -16.04 3.46
CA THR A 427 -41.75 -16.49 4.14
C THR A 427 -41.86 -17.94 4.62
N SER A 428 -43.06 -18.41 4.97
CA SER A 428 -43.28 -19.82 5.31
C SER A 428 -43.05 -20.74 4.10
N ALA A 429 -43.45 -20.33 2.88
CA ALA A 429 -43.16 -21.05 1.64
C ALA A 429 -41.65 -21.09 1.33
N LEU A 430 -40.94 -19.97 1.55
CA LEU A 430 -39.48 -19.91 1.38
C LEU A 430 -38.73 -20.79 2.38
N THR A 431 -39.23 -20.89 3.61
CA THR A 431 -38.67 -21.75 4.66
C THR A 431 -38.91 -23.22 4.33
N TYR A 432 -40.10 -23.55 3.81
CA TYR A 432 -40.40 -24.89 3.32
C TYR A 432 -39.49 -25.31 2.17
N LEU A 433 -39.18 -24.40 1.25
CA LEU A 433 -38.17 -24.63 0.19
C LEU A 433 -36.77 -24.87 0.77
N GLU A 434 -36.32 -24.04 1.72
CA GLU A 434 -34.97 -24.16 2.31
C GLU A 434 -34.73 -25.53 2.96
N GLN A 435 -35.74 -26.03 3.69
CA GLN A 435 -35.67 -27.30 4.42
C GLN A 435 -35.62 -28.52 3.49
N ARG A 436 -36.14 -28.39 2.26
CA ARG A 436 -36.21 -29.50 1.29
C ARG A 436 -35.06 -29.52 0.30
N MET A 437 -34.28 -28.44 0.19
CA MET A 437 -33.14 -28.37 -0.71
C MET A 437 -31.91 -29.10 -0.16
N ILE A 438 -31.32 -29.97 -0.98
CA ILE A 438 -30.08 -30.70 -0.69
C ILE A 438 -28.88 -29.74 -0.73
N ASP A 439 -27.91 -29.92 0.16
CA ASP A 439 -26.73 -29.04 0.28
C ASP A 439 -25.85 -29.00 -0.99
N ASP A 440 -25.81 -30.09 -1.76
CA ASP A 440 -25.10 -30.12 -3.05
C ASP A 440 -25.71 -29.17 -4.09
N VAL A 441 -27.04 -29.02 -4.12
CA VAL A 441 -27.71 -28.04 -4.99
C VAL A 441 -27.35 -26.62 -4.55
N LYS A 442 -27.30 -26.37 -3.24
CA LYS A 442 -26.93 -25.06 -2.66
C LYS A 442 -25.49 -24.69 -3.02
N SER A 443 -24.55 -25.61 -2.83
CA SER A 443 -23.14 -25.40 -3.15
C SER A 443 -22.88 -25.26 -4.66
N ASN A 444 -23.59 -26.04 -5.50
CA ASN A 444 -23.49 -25.88 -6.95
C ASN A 444 -24.03 -24.52 -7.39
N PHE A 445 -25.13 -24.02 -6.80
CA PHE A 445 -25.65 -22.69 -7.09
C PHE A 445 -24.59 -21.60 -6.84
N GLU A 446 -23.94 -21.63 -5.67
CA GLU A 446 -22.84 -20.72 -5.31
C GLU A 446 -21.64 -20.86 -6.26
N LYS A 447 -21.28 -22.09 -6.64
CA LYS A 447 -20.20 -22.37 -7.60
C LYS A 447 -20.50 -21.78 -8.99
N GLN A 448 -21.73 -21.90 -9.48
CA GLN A 448 -22.10 -21.31 -10.77
C GLN A 448 -22.08 -19.77 -10.71
N LEU A 449 -22.48 -19.15 -9.59
CA LEU A 449 -22.35 -17.70 -9.37
C LEU A 449 -20.88 -17.25 -9.36
N TYR A 450 -19.99 -18.04 -8.74
CA TYR A 450 -18.55 -17.76 -8.77
C TYR A 450 -18.00 -17.71 -10.20
N TYR A 451 -18.50 -18.59 -11.08
CA TYR A 451 -18.18 -18.61 -12.52
C TYR A 451 -18.96 -17.57 -13.35
N LEU A 452 -19.60 -16.59 -12.70
CA LEU A 452 -20.29 -15.46 -13.32
C LEU A 452 -21.51 -15.85 -14.18
N LYS A 453 -22.11 -17.03 -13.95
CA LYS A 453 -23.42 -17.34 -14.52
C LYS A 453 -24.51 -16.55 -13.81
N SER A 454 -25.49 -16.07 -14.55
CA SER A 454 -26.58 -15.28 -13.98
C SER A 454 -27.57 -16.19 -13.21
N PRO A 455 -28.11 -15.72 -12.06
CA PRO A 455 -29.02 -16.51 -11.22
C PRO A 455 -30.25 -17.06 -11.95
N ASP A 456 -30.83 -16.30 -12.86
CA ASP A 456 -31.98 -16.71 -13.69
C ASP A 456 -31.66 -17.95 -14.54
N ILE A 457 -30.52 -17.96 -15.24
CA ILE A 457 -30.07 -19.12 -16.03
C ILE A 457 -29.82 -20.33 -15.12
N ILE A 458 -29.26 -20.11 -13.93
CA ILE A 458 -29.01 -21.21 -12.98
C ILE A 458 -30.34 -21.80 -12.51
N VAL A 459 -31.30 -20.95 -12.13
CA VAL A 459 -32.63 -21.39 -11.66
C VAL A 459 -33.45 -22.04 -12.76
N ASP A 460 -33.33 -21.62 -14.02
CA ASP A 460 -33.99 -22.30 -15.14
C ASP A 460 -33.55 -23.76 -15.26
N ASN A 461 -32.23 -24.01 -15.28
CA ASN A 461 -31.68 -25.37 -15.32
C ASN A 461 -32.06 -26.19 -14.06
N LEU A 462 -32.08 -25.55 -12.89
CA LEU A 462 -32.51 -26.22 -11.65
C LEU A 462 -34.00 -26.50 -11.63
N SER A 463 -34.83 -25.65 -12.22
CA SER A 463 -36.27 -25.86 -12.28
C SER A 463 -36.63 -27.04 -13.18
N GLU A 464 -35.93 -27.23 -14.30
CA GLU A 464 -36.05 -28.44 -15.13
C GLU A 464 -35.65 -29.68 -14.30
N LEU A 465 -34.53 -29.62 -13.59
CA LEU A 465 -34.06 -30.72 -12.74
C LEU A 465 -35.04 -31.03 -11.58
N LEU A 466 -35.55 -30.02 -10.88
CA LEU A 466 -36.50 -30.14 -9.77
C LEU A 466 -37.90 -30.60 -10.23
N LEU A 467 -38.24 -30.37 -11.51
CA LEU A 467 -39.49 -30.83 -12.09
C LEU A 467 -39.40 -32.27 -12.59
N ASP A 468 -38.24 -32.70 -13.10
CA ASP A 468 -38.02 -34.00 -13.76
C ASP A 468 -37.36 -35.10 -12.90
N THR A 469 -36.67 -34.78 -11.80
CA THR A 469 -35.97 -35.82 -11.00
C THR A 469 -36.88 -36.57 -10.03
N ASP A 470 -36.77 -37.90 -10.03
CA ASP A 470 -37.55 -38.84 -9.17
C ASP A 470 -37.39 -38.63 -7.64
N GLU A 471 -36.44 -37.80 -7.19
CA GLU A 471 -36.24 -37.46 -5.77
C GLU A 471 -37.07 -36.25 -5.30
N PHE A 472 -37.52 -35.40 -6.23
CA PHE A 472 -38.43 -34.25 -5.98
C PHE A 472 -39.84 -34.48 -6.54
N THR A 473 -40.11 -35.68 -7.07
CA THR A 473 -41.44 -36.14 -7.55
C THR A 473 -42.35 -36.66 -6.44
N ASP A 474 -42.04 -36.43 -5.16
CA ASP A 474 -43.06 -36.55 -4.13
C ASP A 474 -44.17 -35.53 -4.44
N LEU A 475 -45.34 -36.02 -4.87
CA LEU A 475 -46.56 -35.23 -5.09
C LEU A 475 -46.88 -34.33 -3.88
N ASP A 476 -46.40 -34.71 -2.70
CA ASP A 476 -46.52 -34.00 -1.43
C ASP A 476 -45.72 -32.68 -1.38
N PHE A 477 -44.56 -32.59 -2.03
CA PHE A 477 -43.76 -31.35 -2.04
C PHE A 477 -44.44 -30.26 -2.86
N LYS A 478 -44.84 -30.60 -4.09
CA LYS A 478 -45.50 -29.67 -5.01
C LYS A 478 -46.89 -29.26 -4.49
N SER A 479 -47.67 -30.19 -3.97
CA SER A 479 -48.99 -29.89 -3.38
C SER A 479 -48.89 -29.06 -2.09
N GLY A 480 -47.92 -29.35 -1.22
CA GLY A 480 -47.68 -28.59 0.01
C GLY A 480 -47.30 -27.13 -0.28
N LEU A 481 -46.44 -26.89 -1.27
CA LEU A 481 -46.06 -25.54 -1.66
C LEU A 481 -47.22 -24.77 -2.30
N LEU A 482 -47.99 -25.42 -3.18
CA LEU A 482 -49.19 -24.83 -3.79
C LEU A 482 -50.25 -24.46 -2.73
N HIS A 483 -50.48 -25.33 -1.76
CA HIS A 483 -51.42 -25.06 -0.67
C HIS A 483 -51.01 -23.83 0.15
N ILE A 484 -49.71 -23.62 0.38
CA ILE A 484 -49.24 -22.41 1.06
C ILE A 484 -49.48 -21.17 0.20
N LEU A 485 -49.22 -21.25 -1.12
CA LEU A 485 -49.41 -20.13 -2.05
C LEU A 485 -50.89 -19.73 -2.25
N GLU A 486 -51.81 -20.70 -2.26
CA GLU A 486 -53.26 -20.42 -2.37
C GLU A 486 -53.81 -19.59 -1.20
N ASN A 487 -53.14 -19.61 -0.04
CA ASN A 487 -53.53 -18.83 1.13
C ASN A 487 -53.08 -17.35 1.05
N ILE A 488 -52.27 -16.98 0.05
CA ILE A 488 -51.76 -15.62 -0.14
C ILE A 488 -52.75 -14.82 -1.00
N LYS A 489 -53.21 -13.67 -0.50
CA LYS A 489 -54.15 -12.82 -1.28
C LYS A 489 -53.43 -12.00 -2.34
N ASP A 490 -52.39 -11.27 -1.96
CA ASP A 490 -51.59 -10.46 -2.90
C ASP A 490 -50.10 -10.83 -2.84
N ILE A 491 -49.76 -11.84 -3.64
CA ILE A 491 -48.38 -12.34 -3.72
C ILE A 491 -47.40 -11.30 -4.29
N ALA A 492 -47.86 -10.43 -5.21
CA ALA A 492 -46.99 -9.45 -5.86
C ALA A 492 -46.58 -8.35 -4.87
N SER A 493 -47.53 -7.84 -4.09
CA SER A 493 -47.25 -6.85 -3.04
C SER A 493 -46.42 -7.43 -1.89
N ALA A 494 -46.71 -8.67 -1.47
CA ALA A 494 -45.90 -9.37 -0.46
C ALA A 494 -44.44 -9.56 -0.92
N MET A 495 -44.22 -9.97 -2.16
CA MET A 495 -42.88 -10.07 -2.75
C MET A 495 -42.20 -8.70 -2.87
N ALA A 496 -42.92 -7.65 -3.27
CA ALA A 496 -42.37 -6.30 -3.36
C ALA A 496 -41.90 -5.78 -2.00
N MET A 497 -42.71 -5.99 -0.96
CA MET A 497 -42.38 -5.64 0.42
C MET A 497 -41.16 -6.41 0.92
N LEU A 498 -41.06 -7.72 0.65
CA LEU A 498 -39.89 -8.52 1.00
C LEU A 498 -38.61 -7.98 0.33
N LEU A 499 -38.68 -7.68 -0.98
CA LEU A 499 -37.55 -7.13 -1.74
C LEU A 499 -37.12 -5.75 -1.22
N GLU A 500 -38.05 -4.93 -0.73
CA GLU A 500 -37.75 -3.65 -0.11
C GLU A 500 -36.97 -3.83 1.20
N PHE A 501 -37.41 -4.73 2.09
CA PHE A 501 -36.69 -5.05 3.32
C PHE A 501 -35.30 -5.68 3.06
N MET A 502 -35.15 -6.40 1.95
CA MET A 502 -33.86 -6.95 1.51
C MET A 502 -32.96 -5.91 0.82
N THR A 503 -33.42 -4.68 0.55
CA THR A 503 -32.58 -3.66 -0.08
C THR A 503 -32.02 -2.69 0.96
N TYR A 504 -30.69 -2.57 1.03
CA TYR A 504 -30.06 -1.54 1.85
C TYR A 504 -30.09 -0.19 1.10
N ASN A 505 -31.22 0.52 1.21
CA ASN A 505 -31.35 1.86 0.64
C ASN A 505 -30.56 2.88 1.49
N LEU A 506 -29.42 3.36 0.97
CA LEU A 506 -28.86 4.62 1.42
C LEU A 506 -29.81 5.73 0.94
N SER A 507 -30.46 6.43 1.88
CA SER A 507 -30.98 7.76 1.58
C SER A 507 -29.80 8.55 1.06
N GLN A 508 -29.77 8.87 -0.24
CA GLN A 508 -28.66 9.59 -0.85
C GLN A 508 -28.32 10.80 0.03
N PRO A 509 -27.15 10.84 0.71
CA PRO A 509 -26.76 12.06 1.36
C PRO A 509 -26.42 13.02 0.21
N ASN A 510 -27.11 14.15 0.12
CA ASN A 510 -26.78 15.18 -0.85
C ASN A 510 -25.27 15.47 -0.77
N PRO A 511 -24.49 15.27 -1.85
CA PRO A 511 -23.03 15.42 -1.84
C PRO A 511 -22.57 16.83 -1.44
N SER A 512 -23.48 17.80 -1.46
CA SER A 512 -23.24 19.19 -1.06
C SER A 512 -23.16 19.45 0.44
N LYS A 513 -23.51 18.49 1.32
CA LYS A 513 -23.49 18.70 2.79
C LYS A 513 -22.44 17.87 3.54
N LEU A 514 -21.84 16.85 2.92
CA LEU A 514 -20.75 16.05 3.50
C LEU A 514 -19.39 16.78 3.56
N ARG A 515 -19.27 17.95 2.92
CA ARG A 515 -18.02 18.73 2.86
C ARG A 515 -18.09 20.10 3.53
N THR A 516 -19.23 20.47 4.13
CA THR A 516 -19.39 21.75 4.84
C THR A 516 -19.39 21.57 6.36
N SER A 517 -18.53 20.71 6.89
CA SER A 517 -18.23 20.62 8.32
C SER A 517 -16.73 20.82 8.57
N ASP A 518 -16.13 21.83 7.95
CA ASP A 518 -14.79 22.36 8.27
C ASP A 518 -14.71 23.00 9.69
N GLY A 519 -15.67 22.71 10.58
CA GLY A 519 -15.78 23.31 11.90
C GLY A 519 -16.27 22.38 13.01
N ILE A 520 -16.25 21.05 12.82
CA ILE A 520 -16.41 20.12 13.95
C ILE A 520 -15.01 19.66 14.35
N ASP A 521 -14.60 20.04 15.55
CA ASP A 521 -13.29 19.75 16.12
C ASP A 521 -12.92 18.27 15.96
N LYS A 522 -12.00 17.96 15.03
CA LYS A 522 -11.43 16.61 14.82
C LYS A 522 -10.85 15.99 16.10
N THR A 523 -10.63 16.79 17.14
CA THR A 523 -10.15 16.39 18.46
C THR A 523 -11.24 15.83 19.39
N THR A 524 -12.52 16.12 19.17
CA THR A 524 -13.61 15.56 20.00
C THR A 524 -14.06 14.17 19.50
N LEU A 525 -14.09 13.94 18.18
CA LEU A 525 -14.34 12.62 17.55
C LEU A 525 -13.20 11.61 17.77
N ALA A 526 -11.96 12.09 17.91
CA ALA A 526 -10.82 11.24 18.26
C ALA A 526 -10.90 10.68 19.69
N ASN A 527 -11.69 11.32 20.56
CA ASN A 527 -11.79 11.02 21.99
C ASN A 527 -13.10 10.32 22.39
N SER A 528 -14.06 10.14 21.47
CA SER A 528 -15.24 9.30 21.69
C SER A 528 -14.90 7.83 21.45
N GLU A 529 -14.89 7.02 22.51
CA GLU A 529 -14.70 5.56 22.46
C GLU A 529 -15.56 4.95 21.34
N PHE A 530 -14.91 4.39 20.32
CA PHE A 530 -15.56 3.72 19.20
C PHE A 530 -16.45 2.57 19.72
N LEU A 531 -17.77 2.70 19.54
CA LEU A 531 -18.73 1.66 19.92
C LEU A 531 -18.34 0.34 19.24
N PHE A 532 -18.16 -0.71 20.05
CA PHE A 532 -17.69 -2.03 19.61
C PHE A 532 -16.29 -2.03 18.93
N GLY A 533 -15.43 -1.07 19.26
CA GLY A 533 -14.09 -0.95 18.70
C GLY A 533 -13.03 -1.93 19.18
N SER A 534 -13.35 -2.76 20.17
CA SER A 534 -12.47 -3.84 20.64
C SER A 534 -12.43 -4.97 19.61
N ASP A 535 -11.39 -5.82 19.66
CA ASP A 535 -11.30 -7.00 18.78
C ASP A 535 -12.51 -7.93 18.90
N LEU A 536 -13.08 -7.99 20.11
CA LEU A 536 -14.33 -8.69 20.39
C LEU A 536 -15.50 -8.05 19.66
N GLY A 537 -15.68 -6.74 19.83
CA GLY A 537 -16.74 -5.99 19.19
C GLY A 537 -16.69 -6.10 17.67
N THR A 538 -15.51 -5.89 17.07
CA THR A 538 -15.33 -5.99 15.61
C THR A 538 -15.69 -7.38 15.08
N SER A 539 -15.29 -8.44 15.79
CA SER A 539 -15.59 -9.81 15.39
C SER A 539 -17.08 -10.12 15.53
N THR A 540 -17.73 -9.63 16.60
CA THR A 540 -19.18 -9.83 16.79
C THR A 540 -20.02 -9.16 15.73
N ILE A 541 -19.62 -7.97 15.29
CA ILE A 541 -20.32 -7.24 14.23
C ILE A 541 -20.10 -7.92 12.89
N ALA A 542 -18.86 -8.27 12.56
CA ALA A 542 -18.55 -8.95 11.30
C ALA A 542 -19.35 -10.25 11.19
N GLU A 543 -19.31 -11.11 12.21
CA GLU A 543 -20.08 -12.36 12.23
C GLU A 543 -21.59 -12.13 12.16
N SER A 544 -22.11 -11.07 12.81
CA SER A 544 -23.54 -10.73 12.72
C SER A 544 -23.95 -10.30 11.31
N VAL A 545 -23.12 -9.50 10.63
CA VAL A 545 -23.34 -9.11 9.22
C VAL A 545 -23.28 -10.34 8.32
N THR A 546 -22.31 -11.24 8.53
CA THR A 546 -22.19 -12.49 7.79
C THR A 546 -23.44 -13.36 7.93
N GLN A 547 -23.92 -13.55 9.15
CA GLN A 547 -25.13 -14.32 9.45
C GLN A 547 -26.38 -13.77 8.76
N ILE A 548 -26.53 -12.44 8.73
CA ILE A 548 -27.65 -11.77 8.06
C ILE A 548 -27.51 -11.89 6.54
N ALA A 549 -26.29 -11.72 6.01
CA ALA A 549 -26.03 -11.82 4.57
C ALA A 549 -26.32 -13.24 4.04
N VAL A 550 -25.86 -14.29 4.73
CA VAL A 550 -26.13 -15.69 4.36
C VAL A 550 -27.64 -15.98 4.37
N LEU A 551 -28.35 -15.51 5.39
CA LEU A 551 -29.80 -15.70 5.48
C LEU A 551 -30.52 -14.97 4.34
N ARG A 552 -30.20 -13.69 4.09
CA ARG A 552 -30.82 -12.93 3.00
C ARG A 552 -30.45 -13.46 1.61
N PHE A 553 -29.26 -14.02 1.43
CA PHE A 553 -28.88 -14.75 0.21
C PHE A 553 -29.78 -15.98 0.01
N SER A 554 -29.93 -16.82 1.03
CA SER A 554 -30.80 -18.00 0.96
C SER A 554 -32.25 -17.63 0.63
N MET A 555 -32.76 -16.54 1.20
CA MET A 555 -34.07 -16.01 0.86
C MET A 555 -34.18 -15.56 -0.60
N CYS A 556 -33.21 -14.80 -1.09
CA CYS A 556 -33.20 -14.33 -2.48
C CYS A 556 -33.14 -15.51 -3.46
N ARG A 557 -32.29 -16.51 -3.19
CA ARG A 557 -32.23 -17.76 -3.96
C ARG A 557 -33.57 -18.48 -3.97
N ASN A 558 -34.16 -18.72 -2.80
CA ASN A 558 -35.42 -19.47 -2.69
C ASN A 558 -36.58 -18.70 -3.30
N LEU A 559 -36.59 -17.37 -3.18
CA LEU A 559 -37.58 -16.50 -3.80
C LEU A 559 -37.47 -16.56 -5.33
N LEU A 560 -36.25 -16.57 -5.87
CA LEU A 560 -36.03 -16.70 -7.31
C LEU A 560 -36.51 -18.07 -7.84
N ILE A 561 -36.21 -19.15 -7.11
CA ILE A 561 -36.72 -20.49 -7.42
C ILE A 561 -38.26 -20.51 -7.38
N LEU A 562 -38.86 -19.93 -6.34
CA LEU A 562 -40.32 -19.83 -6.20
C LEU A 562 -40.94 -19.02 -7.35
N GLN A 563 -40.36 -17.88 -7.71
CA GLN A 563 -40.79 -17.05 -8.83
C GLN A 563 -40.72 -17.84 -10.14
N ASN A 564 -39.67 -18.64 -10.37
CA ASN A 564 -39.59 -19.45 -11.58
C ASN A 564 -40.67 -20.53 -11.62
N ILE A 565 -40.88 -21.27 -10.51
CA ILE A 565 -41.95 -22.27 -10.40
C ILE A 565 -43.33 -21.65 -10.69
N ILE A 566 -43.59 -20.45 -10.19
CA ILE A 566 -44.81 -19.68 -10.45
C ILE A 566 -44.92 -19.32 -11.94
N LEU A 567 -43.85 -18.84 -12.56
CA LEU A 567 -43.84 -18.43 -13.97
C LEU A 567 -43.98 -19.62 -14.93
N SER A 568 -43.44 -20.79 -14.58
CA SER A 568 -43.65 -22.05 -15.32
C SER A 568 -45.11 -22.54 -15.23
N ARG A 569 -45.90 -22.02 -14.29
CA ARG A 569 -47.30 -22.42 -14.03
C ARG A 569 -48.23 -21.22 -14.04
N SER A 570 -48.48 -20.69 -15.24
CA SER A 570 -49.35 -19.54 -15.48
C SER A 570 -50.82 -19.74 -15.08
N GLU A 571 -51.23 -20.95 -14.67
CA GLU A 571 -52.61 -21.31 -14.33
C GLU A 571 -53.01 -20.91 -12.89
N ILE A 572 -52.04 -20.62 -12.02
CA ILE A 572 -52.25 -20.47 -10.57
C ILE A 572 -52.60 -19.03 -10.15
N LEU A 573 -52.18 -18.02 -10.92
CA LEU A 573 -52.23 -16.61 -10.50
C LEU A 573 -52.82 -15.69 -11.57
N ASP A 574 -53.33 -14.54 -11.12
CA ASP A 574 -53.84 -13.48 -11.98
C ASP A 574 -52.79 -12.98 -12.99
N SER A 575 -53.23 -12.67 -14.22
CA SER A 575 -52.35 -12.22 -15.32
C SER A 575 -51.55 -10.96 -14.99
N TYR A 576 -52.11 -10.05 -14.18
CA TYR A 576 -51.43 -8.83 -13.71
C TYR A 576 -50.28 -9.14 -12.75
N SER A 577 -50.51 -10.04 -11.78
CA SER A 577 -49.50 -10.48 -10.81
C SER A 577 -48.36 -11.22 -11.50
N LEU A 578 -48.67 -12.11 -12.45
CA LEU A 578 -47.67 -12.81 -13.26
C LEU A 578 -46.83 -11.83 -14.09
N HIS A 579 -47.45 -10.83 -14.72
CA HIS A 579 -46.72 -9.81 -15.46
C HIS A 579 -45.79 -8.99 -14.55
N THR A 580 -46.27 -8.60 -13.37
CA THR A 580 -45.48 -7.84 -12.38
C THR A 580 -44.28 -8.64 -11.87
N ILE A 581 -44.49 -9.93 -11.57
CA ILE A 581 -43.43 -10.86 -11.17
C ILE A 581 -42.37 -10.96 -12.27
N LYS A 582 -42.79 -11.21 -13.52
CA LYS A 582 -41.86 -11.39 -14.65
C LYS A 582 -41.09 -10.12 -15.01
N SER A 583 -41.76 -8.96 -15.01
CA SER A 583 -41.18 -7.71 -15.54
C SER A 583 -40.41 -6.89 -14.51
N SER A 584 -40.75 -6.99 -13.22
CA SER A 584 -40.19 -6.11 -12.18
C SER A 584 -39.55 -6.88 -11.01
N LEU A 585 -40.25 -7.86 -10.44
CA LEU A 585 -39.81 -8.50 -9.18
C LEU A 585 -38.68 -9.52 -9.41
N ALA A 586 -38.78 -10.37 -10.44
CA ALA A 586 -37.77 -11.37 -10.73
C ALA A 586 -36.41 -10.75 -11.12
N PRO A 587 -36.33 -9.76 -12.03
CA PRO A 587 -35.06 -9.07 -12.32
C PRO A 587 -34.42 -8.43 -11.08
N ARG A 588 -35.23 -7.83 -10.19
CA ARG A 588 -34.74 -7.28 -8.92
C ARG A 588 -34.19 -8.37 -8.00
N THR A 589 -34.84 -9.54 -7.96
CA THR A 589 -34.40 -10.69 -7.16
C THR A 589 -33.08 -11.25 -7.68
N VAL A 590 -32.87 -11.31 -9.00
CA VAL A 590 -31.59 -11.71 -9.63
C VAL A 590 -30.46 -10.80 -9.16
N VAL A 591 -30.63 -9.49 -9.26
CA VAL A 591 -29.62 -8.50 -8.87
C VAL A 591 -29.32 -8.57 -7.37
N LEU A 592 -30.34 -8.72 -6.52
CA LEU A 592 -30.15 -8.87 -5.07
C LEU A 592 -29.41 -10.17 -4.71
N THR A 593 -29.71 -11.27 -5.40
CA THR A 593 -29.03 -12.56 -5.20
C THR A 593 -27.52 -12.41 -5.44
N GLN A 594 -27.15 -11.72 -6.53
CA GLN A 594 -25.74 -11.46 -6.84
C GLN A 594 -25.09 -10.49 -5.85
N ALA A 595 -25.80 -9.46 -5.38
CA ALA A 595 -25.29 -8.53 -4.39
C ALA A 595 -25.02 -9.20 -3.03
N TYR A 596 -25.95 -10.03 -2.55
CA TYR A 596 -25.76 -10.79 -1.31
C TYR A 596 -24.65 -11.82 -1.42
N TYR A 597 -24.48 -12.45 -2.60
CA TYR A 597 -23.34 -13.33 -2.85
C TYR A 597 -22.01 -12.59 -2.72
N VAL A 598 -21.91 -11.35 -3.23
CA VAL A 598 -20.70 -10.53 -3.05
C VAL A 598 -20.46 -10.18 -1.58
N ILE A 599 -21.50 -9.92 -0.79
CA ILE A 599 -21.34 -9.64 0.66
C ILE A 599 -20.91 -10.88 1.43
N MET A 600 -21.44 -12.06 1.07
CA MET A 600 -20.94 -13.33 1.57
C MET A 600 -19.46 -13.50 1.24
N TRP A 601 -19.06 -13.24 -0.01
CA TRP A 601 -17.65 -13.28 -0.40
C TRP A 601 -16.78 -12.30 0.43
N ILE A 602 -17.23 -11.05 0.66
CA ILE A 602 -16.52 -10.09 1.53
C ILE A 602 -16.39 -10.62 2.98
N SER A 603 -17.41 -11.32 3.45
CA SER A 603 -17.49 -11.86 4.81
C SER A 603 -16.59 -13.08 5.01
N GLU A 604 -16.55 -13.98 4.03
CA GLU A 604 -15.88 -15.28 4.12
C GLU A 604 -14.43 -15.23 3.65
N THR A 605 -14.07 -14.30 2.77
CA THR A 605 -12.71 -14.24 2.23
C THR A 605 -11.71 -13.81 3.30
N SER A 606 -10.69 -14.64 3.52
CA SER A 606 -9.58 -14.31 4.40
C SER A 606 -8.63 -13.32 3.72
N THR A 607 -8.09 -12.36 4.47
CA THR A 607 -7.08 -11.44 3.93
C THR A 607 -5.80 -12.21 3.58
N SER A 608 -5.21 -11.91 2.42
CA SER A 608 -3.98 -12.56 1.96
C SER A 608 -2.80 -12.34 2.93
N VAL A 609 -1.81 -13.22 2.85
CA VAL A 609 -0.54 -13.11 3.58
C VAL A 609 0.02 -11.71 3.40
N VAL A 610 0.22 -11.01 4.52
CA VAL A 610 0.70 -9.62 4.60
C VAL A 610 1.80 -9.40 3.56
N PRO A 611 1.60 -8.50 2.57
CA PRO A 611 2.68 -8.16 1.64
C PRO A 611 3.85 -7.64 2.45
N SER A 612 5.09 -7.96 2.06
CA SER A 612 6.28 -7.50 2.79
C SER A 612 6.14 -6.00 3.11
N GLN A 613 6.45 -5.59 4.34
CA GLN A 613 6.25 -4.21 4.79
C GLN A 613 6.88 -3.18 3.82
N SER A 614 7.96 -3.56 3.14
CA SER A 614 8.58 -2.80 2.05
C SER A 614 7.68 -2.57 0.84
N LEU A 615 6.95 -3.59 0.36
CA LEU A 615 6.03 -3.46 -0.78
C LEU A 615 4.81 -2.62 -0.41
N VAL A 616 4.24 -2.83 0.77
CA VAL A 616 3.11 -2.01 1.27
C VAL A 616 3.53 -0.56 1.44
N ASN A 617 4.71 -0.29 2.00
CA ASN A 617 5.19 1.07 2.16
C ASN A 617 5.47 1.74 0.81
N ALA A 618 6.03 1.00 -0.16
CA ALA A 618 6.29 1.52 -1.50
C ALA A 618 5.00 1.80 -2.28
N SER A 619 4.03 0.88 -2.26
CA SER A 619 2.73 1.10 -2.89
C SER A 619 1.93 2.18 -2.19
N ALA A 620 1.96 2.26 -0.85
CA ALA A 620 1.33 3.34 -0.10
C ALA A 620 1.94 4.70 -0.43
N GLN A 621 3.27 4.80 -0.57
CA GLN A 621 3.93 6.04 -1.01
C GLN A 621 3.50 6.46 -2.42
N ARG A 622 3.43 5.51 -3.36
CA ARG A 622 2.95 5.75 -4.73
C ARG A 622 1.49 6.20 -4.78
N LEU A 623 0.62 5.55 -4.01
CA LEU A 623 -0.80 5.90 -3.95
C LEU A 623 -1.08 7.18 -3.13
N LEU A 624 -0.18 7.59 -2.25
CA LEU A 624 -0.28 8.86 -1.52
C LEU A 624 -0.04 10.07 -2.44
N LEU A 625 0.84 9.93 -3.45
CA LEU A 625 1.00 10.93 -4.52
C LEU A 625 -0.31 11.18 -5.28
N LEU A 626 -1.17 10.16 -5.40
CA LEU A 626 -2.49 10.30 -6.03
C LEU A 626 -3.53 11.08 -5.21
N LYS A 627 -3.18 11.59 -4.02
CA LYS A 627 -4.11 12.19 -3.05
C LYS A 627 -5.25 11.24 -2.65
N LEU A 628 -5.11 9.94 -2.91
CA LEU A 628 -6.07 8.92 -2.48
C LEU A 628 -5.97 8.66 -0.97
N PHE A 629 -4.78 8.84 -0.36
CA PHE A 629 -4.54 8.52 1.05
C PHE A 629 -4.67 9.74 1.99
N GLY A 630 -5.50 9.60 3.03
CA GLY A 630 -5.53 10.49 4.20
C GLY A 630 -5.07 9.83 5.52
N ALA A 631 -4.88 8.51 5.54
CA ALA A 631 -4.46 7.76 6.72
C ALA A 631 -3.45 6.66 6.34
N THR A 632 -2.40 6.51 7.14
CA THR A 632 -1.36 5.49 6.94
C THR A 632 -1.94 4.07 7.04
N PRO A 633 -1.58 3.13 6.13
CA PRO A 633 -1.96 1.73 6.30
C PRO A 633 -1.37 1.20 7.61
N HIS A 634 -2.22 0.98 8.61
CA HIS A 634 -1.82 0.43 9.89
C HIS A 634 -1.67 -1.10 9.77
N THR A 635 -0.59 -1.56 9.15
CA THR A 635 -0.16 -2.96 9.20
C THR A 635 0.70 -3.18 10.44
N GLN A 636 0.13 -3.02 11.64
CA GLN A 636 0.81 -3.48 12.86
C GLN A 636 0.85 -5.01 12.90
N HIS A 637 1.88 -5.58 13.51
CA HIS A 637 2.11 -7.02 13.68
C HIS A 637 0.80 -7.79 13.98
N GLN A 638 0.27 -8.45 12.96
CA GLN A 638 -0.96 -9.21 13.05
C GLN A 638 -0.65 -10.57 13.65
N ASN A 639 -0.97 -10.77 14.93
CA ASN A 639 -0.88 -12.09 15.57
C ASN A 639 -2.07 -13.00 15.22
N ARG A 640 -3.11 -12.46 14.54
CA ARG A 640 -4.37 -13.13 14.18
C ARG A 640 -4.72 -12.88 12.71
N SER A 641 -5.30 -13.87 12.04
CA SER A 641 -5.89 -13.76 10.70
C SER A 641 -7.30 -13.15 10.80
N PHE A 642 -7.60 -12.17 9.94
CA PHE A 642 -8.89 -11.51 9.85
C PHE A 642 -9.58 -11.83 8.52
N THR A 643 -10.91 -11.79 8.49
CA THR A 643 -11.65 -11.68 7.23
C THR A 643 -11.55 -10.26 6.68
N ILE A 644 -11.85 -10.06 5.38
CA ILE A 644 -11.87 -8.71 4.79
C ILE A 644 -12.84 -7.82 5.56
N LEU A 645 -14.02 -8.35 5.91
CA LEU A 645 -15.03 -7.65 6.69
C LEU A 645 -14.52 -7.23 8.07
N GLU A 646 -13.90 -8.13 8.84
CA GLU A 646 -13.34 -7.77 10.16
C GLU A 646 -12.30 -6.65 10.06
N LEU A 647 -11.43 -6.71 9.03
CA LEU A 647 -10.41 -5.70 8.80
C LEU A 647 -11.06 -4.34 8.40
N PHE A 648 -12.13 -4.38 7.61
CA PHE A 648 -12.91 -3.19 7.23
C PHE A 648 -13.60 -2.54 8.43
N VAL A 649 -14.26 -3.33 9.29
CA VAL A 649 -14.93 -2.81 10.49
C VAL A 649 -13.92 -2.19 11.45
N LYS A 650 -12.73 -2.79 11.59
CA LYS A 650 -11.70 -2.32 12.52
C LYS A 650 -10.97 -1.06 12.04
N TYR A 651 -10.74 -0.91 10.74
CA TYR A 651 -9.85 0.16 10.21
C TYR A 651 -10.48 1.05 9.14
N GLY A 652 -11.50 0.58 8.41
CA GLY A 652 -12.14 1.33 7.32
C GLY A 652 -13.36 2.14 7.77
N ALA A 653 -14.27 1.52 8.51
CA ALA A 653 -15.60 2.09 8.77
C ALA A 653 -15.64 3.20 9.85
N LYS A 654 -14.52 3.47 10.54
CA LYS A 654 -14.44 4.31 11.75
C LYS A 654 -14.99 5.72 11.61
N HIS A 655 -14.60 6.45 10.57
CA HIS A 655 -14.96 7.87 10.43
C HIS A 655 -16.38 8.07 9.90
N GLN A 656 -16.84 7.19 9.00
CA GLN A 656 -18.10 7.35 8.29
C GLN A 656 -19.32 6.88 9.09
N ILE A 657 -19.13 5.92 9.99
CA ILE A 657 -20.23 5.46 10.85
C ILE A 657 -20.71 6.59 11.74
N TYR A 658 -19.82 7.43 12.27
CA TYR A 658 -20.23 8.60 13.05
C TYR A 658 -21.02 9.59 12.19
N ASP A 659 -20.54 9.91 10.98
CA ASP A 659 -21.25 10.83 10.08
C ASP A 659 -22.67 10.30 9.70
N LEU A 660 -22.81 9.01 9.42
CA LEU A 660 -24.10 8.39 9.06
C LEU A 660 -25.04 8.22 10.26
N ILE A 661 -24.52 7.92 11.45
CA ILE A 661 -25.32 7.79 12.68
C ILE A 661 -25.79 9.16 13.18
N ASP A 662 -24.96 10.20 13.08
CA ASP A 662 -25.30 11.57 13.50
C ASP A 662 -26.36 12.20 12.57
N HIS A 663 -26.36 11.82 11.29
CA HIS A 663 -27.41 12.22 10.34
C HIS A 663 -28.74 11.46 10.50
N SER A 664 -28.73 10.25 11.06
CA SER A 664 -29.93 9.41 11.18
C SER A 664 -30.64 9.53 12.54
N ASN A 665 -29.99 10.03 13.60
CA ASN A 665 -30.57 10.07 14.95
C ASN A 665 -30.35 11.39 15.70
N SER A 666 -31.43 12.16 15.87
CA SER A 666 -31.53 13.32 16.78
C SER A 666 -31.82 12.92 18.25
N TYR A 667 -31.48 11.70 18.67
CA TYR A 667 -31.70 11.19 20.04
C TYR A 667 -30.39 10.69 20.69
N SER A 668 -29.65 11.63 21.26
CA SER A 668 -28.29 11.50 21.78
C SER A 668 -28.12 10.72 23.11
N SER A 669 -29.09 9.90 23.54
CA SER A 669 -28.98 9.12 24.79
C SER A 669 -29.27 7.62 24.69
N ASN A 670 -29.98 7.16 23.64
CA ASN A 670 -30.48 5.77 23.55
C ASN A 670 -29.62 4.82 22.67
N LEU A 671 -28.61 5.35 21.97
CA LEU A 671 -27.71 4.58 21.11
C LEU A 671 -26.76 3.63 21.88
N LYS A 672 -26.69 3.76 23.22
CA LYS A 672 -25.82 2.94 24.08
C LYS A 672 -26.38 1.54 24.39
N LEU A 673 -27.62 1.25 24.03
CA LEU A 673 -28.28 -0.01 24.39
C LEU A 673 -27.88 -1.12 23.40
N TRP A 674 -27.37 -2.26 23.89
CA TRP A 674 -26.98 -3.44 23.11
C TRP A 674 -28.01 -3.84 22.05
N HIS A 675 -29.30 -3.70 22.37
CA HIS A 675 -30.36 -4.14 21.46
C HIS A 675 -30.59 -3.19 20.26
N ASN A 676 -30.55 -1.88 20.47
CA ASN A 676 -30.84 -0.91 19.40
C ASN A 676 -29.56 -0.45 18.69
N GLY A 677 -28.50 -0.19 19.45
CA GLY A 677 -27.23 0.28 18.89
C GLY A 677 -26.56 -0.76 17.98
N LEU A 678 -26.60 -2.04 18.38
CA LEU A 678 -25.95 -3.12 17.61
C LEU A 678 -26.59 -3.33 16.23
N LEU A 679 -27.92 -3.43 16.15
CA LEU A 679 -28.63 -3.62 14.87
C LEU A 679 -28.47 -2.42 13.94
N SER A 680 -28.56 -1.20 14.47
CA SER A 680 -28.30 0.01 13.67
C SER A 680 -26.87 0.01 13.12
N TYR A 681 -25.88 -0.35 13.95
CA TYR A 681 -24.49 -0.40 13.55
C TYR A 681 -24.22 -1.48 12.48
N ILE A 682 -24.80 -2.67 12.65
CA ILE A 682 -24.78 -3.76 11.65
C ILE A 682 -25.37 -3.27 10.33
N ASN A 683 -26.54 -2.63 10.36
CA ASN A 683 -27.20 -2.11 9.17
C ASN A 683 -26.35 -1.04 8.44
N THR A 684 -25.70 -0.14 9.19
CA THR A 684 -24.79 0.87 8.61
C THR A 684 -23.58 0.20 7.93
N ILE A 685 -22.97 -0.82 8.54
CA ILE A 685 -21.86 -1.54 7.90
C ILE A 685 -22.33 -2.26 6.65
N SER A 686 -23.49 -2.93 6.70
CA SER A 686 -24.08 -3.56 5.53
C SER A 686 -24.32 -2.57 4.39
N GLN A 687 -24.73 -1.33 4.70
CA GLN A 687 -24.87 -0.24 3.71
C GLN A 687 -23.53 0.20 3.12
N LEU A 688 -22.45 0.25 3.91
CA LEU A 688 -21.12 0.65 3.43
C LEU A 688 -20.49 -0.38 2.47
N ILE A 689 -20.76 -1.67 2.68
CA ILE A 689 -20.28 -2.76 1.81
C ILE A 689 -21.26 -3.10 0.67
N TRP A 690 -22.43 -2.45 0.64
CA TRP A 690 -23.48 -2.73 -0.34
C TRP A 690 -23.05 -2.34 -1.76
N PRO A 691 -22.97 -3.30 -2.72
CA PRO A 691 -22.44 -3.03 -4.06
C PRO A 691 -23.39 -2.21 -4.94
N ILE A 692 -24.70 -2.25 -4.64
CA ILE A 692 -25.74 -1.51 -5.37
C ILE A 692 -25.97 -0.16 -4.68
N SER A 693 -24.91 0.63 -4.53
CA SER A 693 -24.99 1.94 -3.92
C SER A 693 -24.12 2.95 -4.66
N GLY A 694 -24.48 4.24 -4.57
CA GLY A 694 -23.61 5.33 -5.03
C GLY A 694 -22.39 5.56 -4.13
N ASN A 695 -22.29 4.81 -3.02
CA ASN A 695 -21.17 4.86 -2.11
C ASN A 695 -20.02 4.00 -2.68
N PHE A 696 -18.80 4.54 -2.72
CA PHE A 696 -17.61 3.85 -3.24
C PHE A 696 -16.53 3.60 -2.16
N GLU A 697 -16.90 3.72 -0.88
CA GLU A 697 -15.97 3.72 0.24
C GLU A 697 -15.34 2.36 0.53
N PHE A 698 -16.10 1.25 0.48
CA PHE A 698 -15.52 -0.08 0.68
C PHE A 698 -14.49 -0.44 -0.42
N PRO A 699 -14.79 -0.29 -1.73
CA PRO A 699 -13.81 -0.55 -2.78
C PRO A 699 -12.59 0.37 -2.71
N GLU A 700 -12.80 1.65 -2.38
CA GLU A 700 -11.73 2.62 -2.16
C GLU A 700 -10.83 2.20 -0.99
N TRP A 701 -11.43 1.77 0.14
CA TRP A 701 -10.69 1.26 1.28
C TRP A 701 -9.93 -0.01 0.96
N LEU A 702 -10.51 -0.93 0.18
CA LEU A 702 -9.86 -2.18 -0.21
C LEU A 702 -8.58 -1.90 -1.02
N LEU A 703 -8.63 -0.91 -1.92
CA LEU A 703 -7.44 -0.42 -2.63
C LEU A 703 -6.42 0.21 -1.67
N LYS A 704 -6.87 1.06 -0.74
CA LYS A 704 -6.02 1.70 0.29
C LYS A 704 -5.33 0.69 1.21
N SER A 705 -5.96 -0.46 1.44
CA SER A 705 -5.38 -1.55 2.24
C SER A 705 -4.29 -2.34 1.50
N CYS A 706 -3.99 -2.00 0.24
CA CYS A 706 -3.03 -2.67 -0.64
C CYS A 706 -3.35 -4.15 -0.91
N GLN A 707 -4.62 -4.54 -0.84
CA GLN A 707 -5.10 -5.89 -1.13
C GLN A 707 -5.45 -6.02 -2.63
N PHE A 708 -4.46 -5.86 -3.51
CA PHE A 708 -4.70 -5.72 -4.96
C PHE A 708 -5.38 -6.93 -5.61
N LEU A 709 -5.03 -8.16 -5.21
CA LEU A 709 -5.68 -9.37 -5.73
C LEU A 709 -7.16 -9.44 -5.36
N LEU A 710 -7.51 -9.01 -4.14
CA LEU A 710 -8.89 -8.96 -3.67
C LEU A 710 -9.68 -7.86 -4.40
N VAL A 711 -9.04 -6.74 -4.77
CA VAL A 711 -9.66 -5.72 -5.65
C VAL A 711 -10.00 -6.32 -7.01
N GLN A 712 -9.07 -7.07 -7.62
CA GLN A 712 -9.31 -7.71 -8.92
C GLN A 712 -10.48 -8.70 -8.86
N GLU A 713 -10.53 -9.53 -7.82
CA GLU A 713 -11.61 -10.50 -7.62
C GLU A 713 -12.96 -9.82 -7.34
N TYR A 714 -12.98 -8.81 -6.49
CA TYR A 714 -14.19 -8.02 -6.21
C TYR A 714 -14.76 -7.38 -7.48
N VAL A 715 -13.91 -6.75 -8.31
CA VAL A 715 -14.37 -6.14 -9.57
C VAL A 715 -14.83 -7.21 -10.57
N ARG A 716 -14.17 -8.38 -10.62
CA ARG A 716 -14.58 -9.52 -11.45
C ARG A 716 -16.00 -9.98 -11.10
N LEU A 717 -16.29 -10.19 -9.81
CA LEU A 717 -17.61 -10.64 -9.34
C LEU A 717 -18.74 -9.66 -9.68
N LEU A 718 -18.43 -8.37 -9.82
CA LEU A 718 -19.40 -7.33 -10.16
C LEU A 718 -19.50 -7.02 -11.66
N SER A 719 -18.65 -7.62 -12.49
CA SER A 719 -18.40 -7.17 -13.87
C SER A 719 -19.58 -7.36 -14.83
N THR A 720 -20.43 -8.38 -14.63
CA THR A 720 -21.47 -8.78 -15.58
C THR A 720 -22.84 -8.15 -15.32
N TRP A 721 -23.09 -7.62 -14.12
CA TRP A 721 -24.46 -7.25 -13.68
C TRP A 721 -24.55 -5.91 -12.95
N CYS A 722 -23.50 -5.45 -12.27
CA CYS A 722 -23.56 -4.22 -11.51
C CYS A 722 -23.32 -3.02 -12.46
N GLU A 723 -24.23 -2.06 -12.47
CA GLU A 723 -24.12 -0.84 -13.28
C GLU A 723 -23.53 0.34 -12.50
N TRP A 724 -23.61 0.30 -11.17
CA TRP A 724 -23.11 1.34 -10.27
C TRP A 724 -21.58 1.45 -10.30
N ASN A 725 -21.10 2.70 -10.21
CA ASN A 725 -19.68 3.05 -10.12
C ASN A 725 -18.80 2.32 -11.15
N SER A 726 -19.31 2.13 -12.37
CA SER A 726 -18.67 1.27 -13.37
C SER A 726 -17.30 1.77 -13.79
N ALA A 727 -17.12 3.09 -13.87
CA ALA A 727 -15.84 3.70 -14.22
C ALA A 727 -14.87 3.68 -13.03
N SER A 728 -15.36 3.94 -11.81
CA SER A 728 -14.57 3.87 -10.59
C SER A 728 -14.05 2.45 -10.33
N ARG A 729 -14.87 1.42 -10.61
CA ARG A 729 -14.44 0.01 -10.55
C ARG A 729 -13.34 -0.31 -11.56
N LYS A 730 -13.47 0.16 -12.80
CA LYS A 730 -12.41 0.02 -13.82
C LYS A 730 -11.13 0.74 -13.41
N PHE A 731 -11.25 1.91 -12.78
CA PHE A 731 -10.12 2.67 -12.28
C PHE A 731 -9.36 1.94 -11.17
N ILE A 732 -10.04 1.46 -10.11
CA ILE A 732 -9.36 0.71 -9.04
C ILE A 732 -8.79 -0.62 -9.54
N LEU A 733 -9.46 -1.27 -10.50
CA LEU A 733 -8.94 -2.46 -11.17
C LEU A 733 -7.63 -2.13 -11.91
N ALA A 734 -7.61 -1.04 -12.67
CA ALA A 734 -6.42 -0.60 -13.38
C ALA A 734 -5.25 -0.30 -12.44
N VAL A 735 -5.49 0.40 -11.32
CA VAL A 735 -4.48 0.62 -10.28
C VAL A 735 -3.98 -0.70 -9.70
N SER A 736 -4.87 -1.65 -9.41
CA SER A 736 -4.50 -2.95 -8.86
C SER A 736 -3.65 -3.79 -9.84
N LEU A 737 -3.98 -3.75 -11.13
CA LEU A 737 -3.22 -4.45 -12.19
C LEU A 737 -1.84 -3.84 -12.36
N LEU A 738 -1.75 -2.50 -12.31
CA LEU A 738 -0.49 -1.78 -12.42
C LEU A 738 0.46 -2.12 -11.25
N GLU A 739 -0.06 -2.17 -10.02
CA GLU A 739 0.72 -2.56 -8.84
C GLU A 739 1.14 -4.04 -8.83
N VAL A 740 0.40 -4.92 -9.51
CA VAL A 740 0.79 -6.32 -9.76
C VAL A 740 1.82 -6.45 -10.89
N GLY A 741 1.97 -5.42 -11.73
CA GLY A 741 2.92 -5.35 -12.85
C GLY A 741 2.31 -5.63 -14.23
N GLU A 742 0.99 -5.77 -14.35
CA GLU A 742 0.29 -5.93 -15.63
C GLU A 742 -0.03 -4.57 -16.28
N THR A 743 1.01 -3.91 -16.83
CA THR A 743 0.94 -2.52 -17.32
C THR A 743 -0.01 -2.33 -18.51
N GLU A 744 -0.02 -3.25 -19.47
CA GLU A 744 -0.86 -3.14 -20.68
C GLU A 744 -2.35 -3.23 -20.37
N LYS A 745 -2.75 -4.22 -19.55
CA LYS A 745 -4.15 -4.38 -19.14
C LYS A 745 -4.59 -3.19 -18.29
N ALA A 746 -3.72 -2.69 -17.40
CA ALA A 746 -4.00 -1.49 -16.63
C ALA A 746 -4.28 -0.30 -17.56
N CYS A 747 -3.49 -0.11 -18.63
CA CYS A 747 -3.69 0.98 -19.60
C CYS A 747 -5.09 0.94 -20.23
N ASP A 748 -5.51 -0.22 -20.74
CA ASP A 748 -6.85 -0.41 -21.33
C ASP A 748 -7.97 -0.10 -20.33
N TYR A 749 -7.86 -0.55 -19.08
CA TYR A 749 -8.86 -0.25 -18.05
C TYR A 749 -8.88 1.24 -17.65
N PHE A 750 -7.73 1.94 -17.61
CA PHE A 750 -7.70 3.38 -17.37
C PHE A 750 -8.34 4.17 -18.52
N LEU A 751 -8.12 3.76 -19.77
CA LEU A 751 -8.79 4.35 -20.94
C LEU A 751 -10.30 4.16 -20.85
N ARG A 752 -10.78 2.95 -20.51
CA ARG A 752 -12.22 2.67 -20.35
C ARG A 752 -12.86 3.39 -19.16
N ALA A 753 -12.10 3.70 -18.11
CA ALA A 753 -12.57 4.43 -16.95
C ALA A 753 -12.76 5.94 -17.22
N SER A 754 -12.09 6.49 -18.25
CA SER A 754 -12.21 7.92 -18.61
C SER A 754 -13.66 8.34 -18.90
N ASN A 755 -14.47 7.44 -19.48
CA ASN A 755 -15.87 7.70 -19.84
C ASN A 755 -16.78 8.07 -18.65
N GLY A 756 -16.41 7.73 -17.41
CA GLY A 756 -17.21 8.00 -16.22
C GLY A 756 -16.62 9.03 -15.25
N VAL A 757 -15.60 9.79 -15.68
CA VAL A 757 -14.93 10.81 -14.86
C VAL A 757 -15.90 11.87 -14.30
N LEU A 758 -16.92 12.24 -15.06
CA LEU A 758 -17.94 13.23 -14.67
C LEU A 758 -19.21 12.62 -14.07
N VAL A 759 -19.38 11.30 -14.21
CA VAL A 759 -20.59 10.58 -13.77
C VAL A 759 -20.40 10.03 -12.36
N ASP A 760 -19.24 9.42 -12.11
CA ASP A 760 -18.96 8.79 -10.82
C ASP A 760 -18.43 9.81 -9.81
N SER A 761 -19.08 9.87 -8.64
CA SER A 761 -18.75 10.80 -7.55
C SER A 761 -17.30 10.66 -7.06
N PHE A 762 -16.79 9.42 -6.97
CA PHE A 762 -15.43 9.11 -6.54
C PHE A 762 -14.39 9.72 -7.50
N LEU A 763 -14.49 9.45 -8.80
CA LEU A 763 -13.55 9.98 -9.80
C LEU A 763 -13.62 11.50 -9.91
N SER A 764 -14.82 12.07 -9.91
CA SER A 764 -15.01 13.52 -9.89
C SER A 764 -14.31 14.14 -8.68
N SER A 765 -14.48 13.55 -7.49
CA SER A 765 -13.85 14.04 -6.26
C SER A 765 -12.31 13.96 -6.29
N LEU A 766 -11.77 12.96 -6.98
CA LEU A 766 -10.33 12.78 -7.16
C LEU A 766 -9.76 13.89 -8.04
N ILE A 767 -10.48 14.33 -9.08
CA ILE A 767 -9.98 15.25 -10.12
C ILE A 767 -10.26 16.71 -9.76
N THR A 768 -11.44 17.02 -9.21
CA THR A 768 -11.91 18.39 -8.97
C THR A 768 -11.28 18.98 -7.71
N SER A 769 -10.02 19.41 -7.78
CA SER A 769 -9.51 20.48 -6.92
C SER A 769 -10.04 21.82 -7.43
N SER A 770 -11.28 22.14 -7.04
CA SER A 770 -11.94 23.46 -7.02
C SER A 770 -12.03 24.35 -8.27
N ASN A 771 -11.45 24.07 -9.44
CA ASN A 771 -11.64 24.89 -10.64
C ASN A 771 -11.42 24.11 -11.96
N THR A 772 -12.42 23.37 -12.44
CA THR A 772 -12.43 22.81 -13.81
C THR A 772 -13.38 23.62 -14.68
N ALA A 773 -12.88 24.19 -15.78
CA ALA A 773 -13.62 25.12 -16.64
C ALA A 773 -14.48 24.43 -17.73
N SER A 774 -14.17 23.18 -18.11
CA SER A 774 -14.85 22.40 -19.15
C SER A 774 -14.73 20.88 -18.93
N ASP A 775 -15.63 20.10 -19.56
CA ASP A 775 -15.64 18.62 -19.54
C ASP A 775 -14.37 18.02 -20.16
N SER A 776 -13.88 18.64 -21.25
CA SER A 776 -12.62 18.30 -21.92
C SER A 776 -11.41 18.50 -21.01
N SER A 777 -11.37 19.61 -20.25
CA SER A 777 -10.29 19.90 -19.30
C SER A 777 -10.27 18.90 -18.14
N ALA A 778 -11.42 18.44 -17.66
CA ALA A 778 -11.49 17.40 -16.64
C ALA A 778 -10.91 16.05 -17.11
N LEU A 779 -11.15 15.66 -18.37
CA LEU A 779 -10.56 14.48 -18.99
C LEU A 779 -9.04 14.61 -19.18
N VAL A 780 -8.55 15.78 -19.59
CA VAL A 780 -7.12 16.04 -19.70
C VAL A 780 -6.42 15.95 -18.34
N LEU A 781 -7.03 16.51 -17.28
CA LEU A 781 -6.52 16.40 -15.92
C LEU A 781 -6.53 14.95 -15.40
N TYR A 782 -7.55 14.17 -15.76
CA TYR A 782 -7.58 12.73 -15.47
C TYR A 782 -6.39 12.01 -16.10
N TYR A 783 -6.16 12.19 -17.41
CA TYR A 783 -5.05 11.53 -18.09
C TYR A 783 -3.68 11.95 -17.54
N LEU A 784 -3.50 13.23 -17.21
CA LEU A 784 -2.26 13.70 -16.56
C LEU A 784 -2.00 12.98 -15.24
N LYS A 785 -3.04 12.78 -14.42
CA LYS A 785 -2.91 12.00 -13.18
C LYS A 785 -2.55 10.55 -13.45
N VAL A 786 -3.21 9.90 -14.41
CA VAL A 786 -2.91 8.51 -14.76
C VAL A 786 -1.47 8.38 -15.27
N ILE A 787 -1.03 9.29 -16.13
CA ILE A 787 0.36 9.35 -16.63
C ILE A 787 1.36 9.43 -15.47
N GLU A 788 1.11 10.26 -14.47
CA GLU A 788 1.96 10.36 -13.28
C GLU A 788 2.10 9.02 -12.54
N ILE A 789 1.06 8.18 -12.54
CA ILE A 789 1.13 6.81 -11.98
C ILE A 789 2.04 5.92 -12.84
N PHE A 790 1.87 5.92 -14.16
CA PHE A 790 2.67 5.07 -15.04
C PHE A 790 4.14 5.49 -15.09
N GLU A 791 4.45 6.77 -14.89
CA GLU A 791 5.83 7.26 -14.77
C GLU A 791 6.57 6.61 -13.60
N GLN A 792 5.89 6.35 -12.48
CA GLN A 792 6.48 5.66 -11.32
C GLN A 792 6.78 4.18 -11.59
N HIS A 793 6.04 3.57 -12.52
CA HIS A 793 6.20 2.17 -12.94
C HIS A 793 7.09 2.01 -14.18
N ASN A 794 7.65 3.11 -14.73
CA ASN A 794 8.50 3.13 -15.93
C ASN A 794 7.85 2.48 -17.18
N ALA A 795 6.52 2.55 -17.30
CA ALA A 795 5.76 1.94 -18.39
C ALA A 795 5.58 2.91 -19.57
N PHE A 796 6.67 3.11 -20.32
CA PHE A 796 6.78 4.18 -21.32
C PHE A 796 5.77 4.09 -22.48
N ASP A 797 5.50 2.89 -23.00
CA ASP A 797 4.57 2.70 -24.14
C ASP A 797 3.13 3.09 -23.76
N CYS A 798 2.67 2.68 -22.58
CA CYS A 798 1.34 3.03 -22.08
C CYS A 798 1.20 4.55 -21.83
N ILE A 799 2.26 5.21 -21.36
CA ILE A 799 2.26 6.68 -21.17
C ILE A 799 2.06 7.39 -22.52
N ILE A 800 2.69 6.90 -23.59
CA ILE A 800 2.53 7.49 -24.93
C ILE A 800 1.08 7.35 -25.39
N GLU A 801 0.47 6.16 -25.23
CA GLU A 801 -0.92 5.92 -25.59
C GLU A 801 -1.89 6.84 -24.80
N LEU A 802 -1.72 6.94 -23.48
CA LEU A 802 -2.51 7.81 -22.61
C LEU A 802 -2.33 9.30 -22.94
N ALA A 803 -1.12 9.73 -23.28
CA ALA A 803 -0.85 11.11 -23.62
C ALA A 803 -1.36 11.48 -25.02
N MET A 804 -1.26 10.57 -26.00
CA MET A 804 -1.80 10.76 -27.34
C MET A 804 -3.34 10.79 -27.34
N THR A 805 -3.98 9.94 -26.54
CA THR A 805 -5.45 9.99 -26.34
C THR A 805 -5.88 11.28 -25.65
N ALA A 806 -5.13 11.75 -24.65
CA ALA A 806 -5.37 13.05 -24.02
C ALA A 806 -5.25 14.22 -25.01
N ILE A 807 -4.24 14.20 -25.89
CA ILE A 807 -4.06 15.21 -26.94
C ILE A 807 -5.23 15.21 -27.94
N ALA A 808 -5.76 14.03 -28.29
CA ALA A 808 -6.90 13.90 -29.19
C ALA A 808 -8.21 14.46 -28.60
N VAL A 809 -8.34 14.44 -27.26
CA VAL A 809 -9.52 14.95 -26.53
C VAL A 809 -9.37 16.43 -26.16
N ALA A 810 -8.15 16.95 -26.04
CA ALA A 810 -7.88 18.32 -25.63
C ALA A 810 -8.36 19.36 -26.65
N GLU A 811 -8.92 20.47 -26.16
CA GLU A 811 -9.23 21.63 -27.00
C GLU A 811 -7.94 22.41 -27.35
N THR A 812 -7.98 23.17 -28.45
CA THR A 812 -6.82 23.92 -28.97
C THR A 812 -6.30 25.00 -28.01
N ASN A 813 -7.10 25.44 -27.04
CA ASN A 813 -6.75 26.46 -26.05
C ASN A 813 -6.40 25.89 -24.66
N GLU A 814 -6.27 24.56 -24.51
CA GLU A 814 -5.96 23.95 -23.21
C GLU A 814 -4.53 24.32 -22.73
N PRO A 815 -4.37 24.83 -21.49
CA PRO A 815 -3.07 25.24 -20.96
C PRO A 815 -2.10 24.07 -20.77
N ASN A 816 -2.64 22.85 -20.63
CA ASN A 816 -1.88 21.63 -20.37
C ASN A 816 -1.41 20.90 -21.65
N LEU A 817 -1.87 21.32 -22.83
CA LEU A 817 -1.51 20.71 -24.12
C LEU A 817 0.02 20.69 -24.38
N PRO A 818 0.78 21.78 -24.12
CA PRO A 818 2.23 21.75 -24.27
C PRO A 818 2.92 20.78 -23.30
N THR A 819 2.28 20.45 -22.16
CA THR A 819 2.82 19.50 -21.16
C THR A 819 2.71 18.09 -21.70
N LEU A 820 1.56 17.72 -22.26
CA LEU A 820 1.35 16.41 -22.88
C LEU A 820 2.34 16.14 -24.02
N HIS A 821 2.57 17.12 -24.91
CA HIS A 821 3.57 16.96 -25.97
C HIS A 821 4.99 16.77 -25.43
N SER A 822 5.36 17.46 -24.34
CA SER A 822 6.67 17.26 -23.69
C SER A 822 6.82 15.90 -23.01
N ILE A 823 5.73 15.36 -22.45
CA ILE A 823 5.69 14.01 -21.88
C ILE A 823 5.90 12.98 -22.99
N VAL A 824 5.10 13.02 -24.07
CA VAL A 824 5.23 12.10 -25.23
C VAL A 824 6.66 12.12 -25.78
N PHE A 825 7.24 13.32 -25.97
CA PHE A 825 8.62 13.47 -26.40
C PHE A 825 9.61 12.76 -25.46
N THR A 826 9.47 12.97 -24.15
CA THR A 826 10.38 12.40 -23.15
C THR A 826 10.28 10.88 -23.13
N GLN A 827 9.07 10.32 -23.25
CA GLN A 827 8.87 8.87 -23.26
C GLN A 827 9.41 8.22 -24.54
N HIS A 828 9.20 8.79 -25.73
CA HIS A 828 9.86 8.30 -26.95
C HIS A 828 11.39 8.35 -26.85
N LEU A 829 11.94 9.35 -26.15
CA LEU A 829 13.37 9.44 -25.88
C LEU A 829 13.87 8.31 -24.98
N HIS A 830 13.08 7.91 -23.97
CA HIS A 830 13.38 6.74 -23.12
C HIS A 830 13.35 5.43 -23.94
N LEU A 831 12.34 5.25 -24.80
CA LEU A 831 12.19 4.08 -25.69
C LEU A 831 13.18 4.03 -26.86
N GLN A 832 13.95 5.10 -27.08
CA GLN A 832 14.91 5.23 -28.20
C GLN A 832 14.25 5.36 -29.60
N HIS A 833 12.99 5.78 -29.64
CA HIS A 833 12.23 6.13 -30.84
C HIS A 833 12.58 7.55 -31.29
N HIS A 834 13.76 7.72 -31.90
CA HIS A 834 14.33 9.04 -32.19
C HIS A 834 13.57 9.82 -33.26
N ILE A 835 12.96 9.13 -34.23
CA ILE A 835 12.21 9.75 -35.33
C ILE A 835 10.87 10.26 -34.81
N GLU A 836 10.19 9.44 -34.03
CA GLU A 836 8.93 9.76 -33.38
C GLU A 836 9.10 10.91 -32.38
N ALA A 837 10.16 10.88 -31.55
CA ALA A 837 10.50 11.99 -30.65
C ALA A 837 10.72 13.31 -31.42
N TYR A 838 11.42 13.25 -32.56
CA TYR A 838 11.62 14.43 -33.41
C TYR A 838 10.30 14.96 -33.99
N ASN A 839 9.39 14.08 -34.41
CA ASN A 839 8.07 14.48 -34.92
C ASN A 839 7.22 15.13 -33.82
N CYS A 840 7.20 14.58 -32.61
CA CYS A 840 6.48 15.16 -31.46
C CYS A 840 6.98 16.56 -31.11
N LEU A 841 8.28 16.80 -31.27
CA LEU A 841 8.90 18.10 -31.03
C LEU A 841 8.38 19.18 -32.01
N ASN A 842 8.15 18.83 -33.29
CA ASN A 842 7.55 19.74 -34.27
C ASN A 842 6.07 20.04 -33.98
N THR A 843 5.35 19.10 -33.37
CA THR A 843 3.92 19.28 -33.03
C THR A 843 3.67 20.12 -31.77
N ASN A 844 4.71 20.41 -30.97
CA ASN A 844 4.53 21.14 -29.71
C ASN A 844 4.16 22.62 -29.97
N PRO A 845 3.02 23.12 -29.44
CA PRO A 845 2.58 24.50 -29.65
C PRO A 845 3.45 25.56 -28.97
N ASP A 846 4.16 25.22 -27.88
CA ASP A 846 5.00 26.18 -27.15
C ASP A 846 6.46 26.17 -27.64
N ASN A 847 6.97 27.35 -27.99
CA ASN A 847 8.32 27.54 -28.48
C ASN A 847 9.39 27.35 -27.39
N GLN A 848 9.10 27.72 -26.13
CA GLN A 848 10.08 27.57 -25.04
C GLN A 848 10.32 26.10 -24.71
N ARG A 849 9.24 25.34 -24.49
CA ARG A 849 9.34 23.89 -24.25
C ARG A 849 9.93 23.14 -25.44
N ARG A 850 9.71 23.59 -26.67
CA ARG A 850 10.34 23.01 -27.88
C ARG A 850 11.87 23.09 -27.82
N VAL A 851 12.42 24.24 -27.41
CA VAL A 851 13.88 24.43 -27.26
C VAL A 851 14.46 23.57 -26.14
N ASP A 852 13.74 23.40 -25.03
CA ASP A 852 14.18 22.53 -23.93
C ASP A 852 14.12 21.04 -24.31
N CYS A 853 13.07 20.60 -25.00
CA CYS A 853 12.98 19.25 -25.57
C CYS A 853 14.13 19.01 -26.57
N LEU A 854 14.44 19.98 -27.43
CA LEU A 854 15.55 19.90 -28.37
C LEU A 854 16.88 19.73 -27.62
N ARG A 855 17.10 20.47 -26.53
CA ARG A 855 18.30 20.32 -25.69
C ARG A 855 18.41 18.90 -25.13
N LEU A 856 17.32 18.31 -24.66
CA LEU A 856 17.28 16.95 -24.15
C LEU A 856 17.55 15.90 -25.24
N LEU A 857 16.94 16.06 -26.42
CA LEU A 857 17.16 15.16 -27.57
C LEU A 857 18.64 15.10 -27.93
N VAL A 858 19.27 16.27 -28.02
CA VAL A 858 20.67 16.33 -28.44
C VAL A 858 21.58 15.71 -27.37
N LEU A 859 21.35 15.98 -26.08
CA LEU A 859 22.12 15.36 -25.01
C LEU A 859 21.99 13.83 -25.02
N ALA A 860 20.77 13.31 -25.19
CA ALA A 860 20.54 11.88 -25.23
C ALA A 860 21.23 11.21 -26.44
N LEU A 861 21.15 11.81 -27.63
CA LEU A 861 21.80 11.28 -28.83
C LEU A 861 23.33 11.32 -28.74
N PHE A 862 23.90 12.37 -28.13
CA PHE A 862 25.34 12.45 -27.87
C PHE A 862 25.81 11.41 -26.85
N ASN A 863 25.11 11.29 -25.72
CA ASN A 863 25.45 10.29 -24.68
C ASN A 863 25.37 8.86 -25.23
N ARG A 864 24.41 8.59 -26.14
CA ARG A 864 24.23 7.30 -26.80
C ARG A 864 25.12 7.10 -28.05
N LYS A 865 25.96 8.08 -28.41
CA LYS A 865 26.84 8.09 -29.61
C LYS A 865 26.13 7.94 -30.96
N LYS A 866 24.84 8.28 -31.06
CA LYS A 866 24.04 8.24 -32.29
C LYS A 866 24.11 9.57 -33.07
N LEU A 867 25.32 9.94 -33.49
CA LEU A 867 25.59 11.24 -34.14
C LEU A 867 25.06 11.31 -35.59
N ILE A 868 25.03 10.18 -36.29
CA ILE A 868 24.56 10.12 -37.68
C ILE A 868 23.06 10.42 -37.76
N GLU A 869 22.27 9.85 -36.86
CA GLU A 869 20.82 10.11 -36.74
C GLU A 869 20.58 11.60 -36.45
N LEU A 870 21.32 12.20 -35.50
CA LEU A 870 21.24 13.62 -35.19
C LEU A 870 21.52 14.52 -36.40
N ALA A 871 22.50 14.17 -37.25
CA ALA A 871 22.82 14.94 -38.46
C ALA A 871 21.77 14.78 -39.57
N SER A 872 21.03 13.67 -39.57
CA SER A 872 20.05 13.33 -40.60
C SER A 872 18.71 14.04 -40.44
N PHE A 873 18.33 14.47 -39.22
CA PHE A 873 17.02 15.09 -38.98
C PHE A 873 16.83 16.42 -39.72
N PRO A 874 15.63 16.66 -40.30
CA PRO A 874 15.31 17.89 -40.99
C PRO A 874 14.83 18.95 -39.99
N TYR A 875 15.72 19.62 -39.26
CA TYR A 875 15.40 20.67 -38.26
C TYR A 875 14.64 21.89 -38.84
N VAL A 876 13.33 21.75 -39.07
CA VAL A 876 12.45 22.83 -39.55
C VAL A 876 12.33 23.91 -38.48
N ASP A 877 12.60 25.16 -38.83
CA ASP A 877 12.53 26.38 -37.97
C ASP A 877 13.33 26.38 -36.65
N MET A 878 14.09 25.32 -36.36
CA MET A 878 14.87 25.17 -35.12
C MET A 878 16.39 25.13 -35.34
N TYR A 879 16.82 25.33 -36.59
CA TYR A 879 18.24 25.26 -36.95
C TYR A 879 19.08 26.24 -36.12
N THR A 880 18.59 27.46 -35.90
CA THR A 880 19.31 28.47 -35.12
C THR A 880 19.40 28.12 -33.64
N ASP A 881 18.40 27.41 -33.10
CA ASP A 881 18.39 26.99 -31.71
C ASP A 881 19.28 25.76 -31.49
N LEU A 882 19.30 24.81 -32.44
CA LEU A 882 20.25 23.70 -32.44
C LEU A 882 21.70 24.21 -32.45
N GLU A 883 22.01 25.15 -33.36
CA GLU A 883 23.33 25.79 -33.43
C GLU A 883 23.70 26.42 -32.07
N LYS A 884 22.83 27.24 -31.48
CA LYS A 884 23.08 27.88 -30.18
C LYS A 884 23.27 26.87 -29.04
N ILE A 885 22.46 25.80 -28.98
CA ILE A 885 22.56 24.76 -27.96
C ILE A 885 23.90 24.02 -28.11
N MET A 886 24.28 23.66 -29.34
CA MET A 886 25.53 22.96 -29.62
C MET A 886 26.76 23.82 -29.38
N GLU A 887 26.73 25.09 -29.77
CA GLU A 887 27.81 26.02 -29.44
C GLU A 887 27.94 26.24 -27.93
N SER A 888 26.83 26.41 -27.22
CA SER A 888 26.83 26.57 -25.76
C SER A 888 27.38 25.34 -25.05
N ARG A 889 27.02 24.13 -25.51
CA ARG A 889 27.53 22.86 -24.99
C ARG A 889 29.00 22.64 -25.34
N ALA A 890 29.41 22.92 -26.57
CA ALA A 890 30.81 22.88 -26.96
C ALA A 890 31.66 23.85 -26.13
N ARG A 891 31.10 25.03 -25.78
CA ARG A 891 31.74 26.03 -24.92
C ARG A 891 31.69 25.71 -23.42
N SER A 892 30.98 24.69 -22.98
CA SER A 892 30.92 24.29 -21.55
C SER A 892 31.53 22.92 -21.29
N ALA A 893 31.64 22.06 -22.31
CA ALA A 893 32.28 20.77 -22.21
C ALA A 893 33.80 20.86 -21.98
N ASP A 894 34.36 19.84 -21.33
CA ASP A 894 35.81 19.70 -21.11
C ASP A 894 36.55 19.66 -22.45
N LEU A 895 37.60 20.47 -22.58
CA LEU A 895 38.29 20.71 -23.86
C LEU A 895 39.00 19.48 -24.41
N LEU A 896 39.46 18.58 -23.53
CA LEU A 896 40.20 17.39 -23.93
C LEU A 896 39.28 16.25 -24.42
N GLU A 897 38.01 16.23 -24.05
CA GLU A 897 37.01 15.22 -24.48
C GLU A 897 35.88 15.81 -25.34
N ASN A 898 36.14 16.93 -26.02
CA ASN A 898 35.10 17.69 -26.69
C ASN A 898 34.70 17.15 -28.08
N ASN A 899 33.84 16.13 -28.09
CA ASN A 899 33.27 15.57 -29.32
C ASN A 899 32.24 16.51 -30.01
N TYR A 900 31.83 17.60 -29.36
CA TYR A 900 30.84 18.54 -29.90
C TYR A 900 31.41 19.41 -31.01
N TYR A 901 32.66 19.88 -30.89
CA TYR A 901 33.31 20.67 -31.95
C TYR A 901 33.51 19.84 -33.23
N ASP A 902 33.93 18.57 -33.09
CA ASP A 902 34.11 17.65 -34.21
C ASP A 902 32.78 17.35 -34.91
N PHE A 903 31.71 17.12 -34.13
CA PHE A 903 30.37 16.97 -34.67
C PHE A 903 29.91 18.23 -35.42
N LEU A 904 30.01 19.41 -34.80
CA LEU A 904 29.62 20.68 -35.41
C LEU A 904 30.34 20.91 -36.75
N TYR A 905 31.65 20.65 -36.81
CA TYR A 905 32.42 20.74 -38.05
C TYR A 905 31.87 19.81 -39.13
N SER A 906 31.65 18.53 -38.80
CA SER A 906 31.09 17.56 -39.74
C SER A 906 29.67 17.93 -40.19
N PHE A 907 28.85 18.47 -39.29
CA PHE A 907 27.48 18.89 -39.55
C PHE A 907 27.41 20.07 -40.52
N HIS A 908 28.24 21.11 -40.29
CA HIS A 908 28.29 22.26 -41.18
C HIS A 908 28.88 21.92 -42.55
N ILE A 909 29.83 21.00 -42.63
CA ILE A 909 30.33 20.49 -43.93
C ILE A 909 29.21 19.79 -44.69
N ASN A 910 28.48 18.89 -44.05
CA ASN A 910 27.41 18.12 -44.70
C ASN A 910 26.25 19.01 -45.18
N LYS A 911 25.96 20.10 -44.46
CA LYS A 911 24.93 21.09 -44.85
C LYS A 911 25.44 22.15 -45.85
N GLY A 912 26.73 22.14 -46.22
CA GLY A 912 27.31 23.11 -47.15
C GLY A 912 27.72 24.46 -46.54
N ASN A 913 27.56 24.65 -45.22
CA ASN A 913 27.96 25.85 -44.49
C ASN A 913 29.46 25.83 -44.13
N ILE A 914 30.31 25.66 -45.14
CA ILE A 914 31.76 25.42 -45.00
C ILE A 914 32.48 26.53 -44.22
N ARG A 915 32.01 27.77 -44.36
CA ARG A 915 32.59 28.93 -43.67
C ARG A 915 32.37 28.90 -42.15
N LYS A 916 31.18 28.47 -41.69
CA LYS A 916 30.91 28.24 -40.27
C LYS A 916 31.69 27.03 -39.74
N ALA A 917 31.85 25.99 -40.55
CA ALA A 917 32.69 24.85 -40.18
C ALA A 917 34.13 25.30 -39.87
N ALA A 918 34.68 26.19 -40.69
CA ALA A 918 36.00 26.77 -40.46
C ALA A 918 36.06 27.61 -39.16
N SER A 919 35.05 28.44 -38.88
CA SER A 919 35.03 29.27 -37.66
C SER A 919 34.97 28.45 -36.38
N ILE A 920 34.26 27.31 -36.39
CA ILE A 920 34.09 26.45 -35.21
C ILE A 920 35.40 25.72 -34.86
N MET A 921 36.10 25.18 -35.86
CA MET A 921 37.44 24.60 -35.66
C MET A 921 38.46 25.65 -35.20
N TYR A 922 38.33 26.88 -35.70
CA TYR A 922 39.14 28.00 -35.24
C TYR A 922 38.86 28.38 -33.78
N GLU A 923 37.58 28.41 -33.38
CA GLU A 923 37.16 28.67 -32.00
C GLU A 923 37.73 27.61 -31.04
N GLN A 924 37.65 26.31 -31.41
CA GLN A 924 38.24 25.22 -30.63
C GLN A 924 39.75 25.39 -30.45
N ALA A 925 40.46 25.79 -31.52
CA ALA A 925 41.90 26.03 -31.48
C ALA A 925 42.29 27.18 -30.54
N ILE A 926 41.52 28.28 -30.54
CA ILE A 926 41.75 29.39 -29.60
C ILE A 926 41.53 28.95 -28.16
N ARG A 927 40.42 28.24 -27.90
CA ARG A 927 40.03 27.80 -26.56
C ARG A 927 41.07 26.84 -25.98
N LEU A 928 41.52 25.85 -26.76
CA LEU A 928 42.62 24.96 -26.38
C LEU A 928 43.94 25.72 -26.16
N GLY A 929 44.13 26.83 -26.86
CA GLY A 929 45.31 27.69 -26.72
C GLY A 929 45.37 28.50 -25.42
N GLN A 930 44.26 28.58 -24.66
CA GLN A 930 44.18 29.27 -23.37
C GLN A 930 44.57 28.36 -22.18
N GLU A 931 44.58 27.05 -22.36
CA GLU A 931 44.91 26.08 -21.31
C GLU A 931 46.42 25.78 -21.21
N SER A 932 46.82 25.08 -20.15
CA SER A 932 48.20 24.62 -19.96
C SER A 932 48.67 23.77 -21.14
N TYR A 933 49.78 24.17 -21.76
CA TYR A 933 50.34 23.51 -22.93
C TYR A 933 50.81 22.09 -22.63
N SER A 934 49.98 21.10 -22.97
CA SER A 934 50.36 19.69 -23.03
C SER A 934 50.66 19.27 -24.48
N LEU A 935 51.42 18.17 -24.65
CA LEU A 935 51.67 17.57 -25.97
C LEU A 935 50.36 17.25 -26.70
N LEU A 936 49.35 16.75 -25.98
CA LEU A 936 48.04 16.43 -26.53
C LEU A 936 47.27 17.68 -26.96
N THR A 937 47.26 18.72 -26.11
CA THR A 937 46.59 20.01 -26.39
C THR A 937 47.16 20.66 -27.64
N ILE A 938 48.49 20.71 -27.76
CA ILE A 938 49.16 21.31 -28.93
C ILE A 938 48.96 20.47 -30.20
N SER A 939 48.96 19.14 -30.09
CA SER A 939 48.58 18.27 -31.20
C SER A 939 47.18 18.58 -31.69
N LYS A 940 46.20 18.69 -30.78
CA LYS A 940 44.82 19.04 -31.14
C LYS A 940 44.72 20.43 -31.77
N ILE A 941 45.38 21.46 -31.22
CA ILE A 941 45.44 22.80 -31.81
C ILE A 941 45.93 22.76 -33.26
N THR A 942 47.01 22.02 -33.52
CA THR A 942 47.55 21.91 -34.89
C THR A 942 46.57 21.24 -35.85
N HIS A 943 45.86 20.19 -35.41
CA HIS A 943 44.85 19.52 -36.21
C HIS A 943 43.62 20.42 -36.45
N CYS A 944 43.11 21.12 -35.44
CA CYS A 944 41.98 22.06 -35.59
C CYS A 944 42.31 23.19 -36.58
N LEU A 945 43.50 23.79 -36.47
CA LEU A 945 43.95 24.83 -37.41
C LEU A 945 44.11 24.30 -38.83
N LEU A 946 44.62 23.06 -39.00
CA LEU A 946 44.72 22.42 -40.32
C LEU A 946 43.34 22.16 -40.92
N SER A 947 42.40 21.63 -40.13
CA SER A 947 41.01 21.40 -40.55
C SER A 947 40.31 22.71 -40.93
N CYS A 948 40.57 23.80 -40.21
CA CYS A 948 40.12 25.15 -40.54
C CYS A 948 40.68 25.62 -41.89
N ILE A 949 41.99 25.45 -42.13
CA ILE A 949 42.63 25.81 -43.40
C ILE A 949 42.01 25.01 -44.55
N ASN A 950 41.80 23.70 -44.36
CA ASN A 950 41.20 22.84 -45.37
C ASN A 950 39.77 23.27 -45.70
N ALA A 951 38.95 23.57 -44.69
CA ALA A 951 37.60 24.09 -44.90
C ALA A 951 37.61 25.44 -45.65
N LEU A 952 38.50 26.36 -45.31
CA LEU A 952 38.62 27.65 -46.03
C LEU A 952 39.10 27.53 -47.48
N HIS A 953 39.82 26.46 -47.85
CA HIS A 953 40.19 26.21 -49.25
C HIS A 953 38.98 25.74 -50.08
N LEU A 954 38.02 25.05 -49.45
CA LEU A 954 36.77 24.63 -50.10
C LEU A 954 35.80 25.80 -50.32
N VAL A 955 36.00 26.94 -49.65
CA VAL A 955 35.23 28.17 -49.85
C VAL A 955 35.81 28.95 -51.03
N ASN A 956 34.91 29.55 -51.84
CA ASN A 956 35.29 30.46 -52.92
C ASN A 956 36.20 31.60 -52.42
N GLU A 957 37.19 32.00 -53.21
CA GLU A 957 38.26 32.92 -52.82
C GLU A 957 37.75 34.23 -52.22
N LYS A 958 36.60 34.73 -52.68
CA LYS A 958 35.96 35.96 -52.19
C LYS A 958 35.48 35.91 -50.73
N TYR A 959 35.22 34.72 -50.19
CA TYR A 959 34.60 34.55 -48.86
C TYR A 959 35.52 33.85 -47.86
N ARG A 960 36.83 33.82 -48.13
CA ARG A 960 37.83 33.11 -47.35
C ARG A 960 38.32 33.92 -46.14
N TRP A 961 37.41 34.21 -45.22
CA TRP A 961 37.69 34.96 -44.00
C TRP A 961 36.82 34.49 -42.82
N ILE A 962 37.37 34.59 -41.62
CA ILE A 962 36.71 34.23 -40.35
C ILE A 962 36.68 35.47 -39.45
N VAL A 963 35.65 35.55 -38.60
CA VAL A 963 35.51 36.62 -37.61
C VAL A 963 36.06 36.14 -36.27
N ARG A 964 36.98 36.90 -35.69
CA ARG A 964 37.46 36.72 -34.33
C ARG A 964 36.94 37.87 -33.44
N PRO A 965 36.23 37.56 -32.34
CA PRO A 965 35.96 38.57 -31.32
C PRO A 965 37.27 38.89 -30.58
N VAL A 966 37.73 40.13 -30.63
CA VAL A 966 38.90 40.57 -29.86
C VAL A 966 38.51 40.67 -28.39
N MET A 967 39.15 39.90 -27.52
CA MET A 967 39.09 40.13 -26.08
C MET A 967 40.16 41.17 -25.73
N HIS A 968 39.76 42.30 -25.15
CA HIS A 968 40.70 43.28 -24.60
C HIS A 968 41.42 42.68 -23.38
N ALA A 969 42.45 41.88 -23.63
CA ALA A 969 43.52 41.71 -22.67
C ALA A 969 44.37 42.99 -22.78
N ASN A 970 44.03 44.00 -21.96
CA ASN A 970 44.85 45.12 -21.48
C ASN A 970 43.95 46.34 -21.17
N SER A 971 43.26 46.30 -20.02
CA SER A 971 42.75 47.50 -19.34
C SER A 971 43.18 47.44 -17.88
N SER A 972 44.46 47.72 -17.61
CA SER A 972 45.01 47.76 -16.26
C SER A 972 45.70 49.09 -15.93
N GLU A 973 45.36 50.19 -16.61
CA GLU A 973 45.93 51.52 -16.30
C GLU A 973 44.95 52.68 -16.08
N GLU A 974 43.62 52.51 -16.20
CA GLU A 974 42.67 53.64 -16.02
C GLU A 974 41.75 53.57 -14.78
N GLU A 975 41.99 52.68 -13.82
CA GLU A 975 41.22 52.64 -12.55
C GLU A 975 42.00 53.21 -11.35
N LYS A 976 42.53 54.42 -11.50
CA LYS A 976 42.86 55.30 -10.38
C LYS A 976 42.36 56.69 -10.68
N ASN A 977 41.07 56.92 -10.40
CA ASN A 977 40.33 58.18 -10.24
C ASN A 977 38.90 57.88 -10.68
N LEU A 978 37.95 57.50 -9.81
CA LEU A 978 37.34 58.36 -8.80
C LEU A 978 36.50 57.49 -7.87
N THR A 979 36.55 57.89 -6.60
CA THR A 979 35.89 57.31 -5.45
C THR A 979 34.37 57.58 -5.38
N LYS A 980 33.70 56.74 -4.58
CA LYS A 980 32.53 57.00 -3.70
C LYS A 980 31.11 56.72 -4.22
N ASN A 981 30.52 55.76 -3.48
CA ASN A 981 29.15 55.69 -2.95
C ASN A 981 28.14 54.78 -3.66
N ARG A 982 27.75 53.76 -2.88
CA ARG A 982 26.54 52.95 -2.99
C ARG A 982 25.30 53.81 -2.77
N SER A 983 24.30 53.65 -3.64
CA SER A 983 22.87 53.51 -3.27
C SER A 983 22.04 53.40 -4.55
N GLU A 984 21.23 52.34 -4.63
CA GLU A 984 19.86 52.31 -5.20
C GLU A 984 19.63 52.94 -6.59
N LEU A 985 19.32 52.11 -7.59
CA LEU A 985 18.05 52.19 -8.33
C LEU A 985 17.88 51.00 -9.29
N GLU A 986 16.68 50.43 -9.29
CA GLU A 986 16.11 49.66 -10.39
C GLU A 986 15.98 50.53 -11.66
N GLU A 987 16.01 49.84 -12.80
CA GLU A 987 15.45 50.24 -14.10
C GLU A 987 15.86 51.61 -14.67
N GLU A 988 16.92 51.62 -15.48
CA GLU A 988 16.83 52.08 -16.87
C GLU A 988 18.08 51.70 -17.66
N ILE A 989 17.82 51.35 -18.92
CA ILE A 989 18.75 50.82 -19.92
C ILE A 989 19.91 51.79 -20.16
N LEU A 990 21.10 51.47 -19.63
CA LEU A 990 22.35 51.97 -20.19
C LEU A 990 23.03 50.84 -20.96
N GLN A 991 22.77 50.85 -22.27
CA GLN A 991 23.60 50.17 -23.27
C GLN A 991 25.07 50.59 -23.07
N PHE A 992 25.83 49.80 -22.31
CA PHE A 992 27.27 49.78 -22.48
C PHE A 992 27.54 49.19 -23.87
N ASN A 993 27.59 50.09 -24.85
CA ASN A 993 28.12 49.85 -26.19
C ASN A 993 29.63 49.59 -26.06
N LEU A 994 30.00 48.44 -25.51
CA LEU A 994 31.27 47.80 -25.81
C LEU A 994 31.23 47.51 -27.31
N LYS A 995 31.80 48.43 -28.11
CA LYS A 995 32.12 48.16 -29.51
C LYS A 995 33.05 46.94 -29.52
N LYS A 996 32.49 45.74 -29.65
CA LYS A 996 33.22 44.51 -29.93
C LYS A 996 34.02 44.80 -31.20
N GLN A 997 35.31 45.09 -31.07
CA GLN A 997 36.17 45.20 -32.25
C GLN A 997 36.25 43.80 -32.84
N ILE A 998 35.63 43.66 -34.02
CA ILE A 998 35.62 42.43 -34.79
C ILE A 998 36.88 42.44 -35.64
N GLU A 999 37.78 41.48 -35.41
CA GLU A 999 38.94 41.26 -36.26
C GLU A 999 38.57 40.25 -37.35
N VAL A 1000 38.81 40.62 -38.61
CA VAL A 1000 38.59 39.75 -39.76
C VAL A 1000 39.92 39.07 -40.11
N LEU A 1001 39.98 37.75 -39.95
CA LEU A 1001 41.15 36.96 -40.24
C LEU A 1001 41.06 36.36 -41.64
N GLU A 1002 42.07 36.60 -42.46
CA GLU A 1002 42.23 35.95 -43.75
C GLU A 1002 43.01 34.63 -43.62
N LEU A 1003 42.97 33.79 -44.65
CA LEU A 1003 43.70 32.52 -44.68
C LEU A 1003 45.22 32.67 -44.47
N LYS A 1004 45.80 33.82 -44.81
CA LYS A 1004 47.22 34.11 -44.55
C LYS A 1004 47.51 34.19 -43.06
N ASP A 1005 46.58 34.70 -42.25
CA ASP A 1005 46.78 34.90 -40.82
C ASP A 1005 46.61 33.59 -40.05
N ILE A 1006 45.61 32.78 -40.42
CA ILE A 1006 45.42 31.43 -39.86
C ILE A 1006 46.61 30.51 -40.21
N LYS A 1007 47.20 30.66 -41.41
CA LYS A 1007 48.43 29.94 -41.79
C LYS A 1007 49.63 30.30 -40.90
N LYS A 1008 49.78 31.56 -40.48
CA LYS A 1008 50.85 31.96 -39.56
C LYS A 1008 50.68 31.29 -38.20
N GLU A 1009 49.47 31.29 -37.66
CA GLU A 1009 49.14 30.63 -36.39
C GLU A 1009 49.38 29.12 -36.44
N TYR A 1010 49.04 28.47 -37.56
CA TYR A 1010 49.33 27.04 -37.78
C TYR A 1010 50.82 26.73 -37.76
N ILE A 1011 51.65 27.52 -38.47
CA ILE A 1011 53.11 27.32 -38.53
C ILE A 1011 53.72 27.43 -37.13
N LEU A 1012 53.23 28.37 -36.31
CA LEU A 1012 53.66 28.54 -34.93
C LEU A 1012 53.24 27.35 -34.06
N ALA A 1013 52.00 26.87 -34.17
CA ALA A 1013 51.52 25.70 -33.44
C ALA A 1013 52.29 24.43 -33.82
N GLU A 1014 52.56 24.21 -35.12
CA GLU A 1014 53.34 23.07 -35.63
C GLU A 1014 54.78 23.10 -35.10
N ALA A 1015 55.36 24.29 -35.00
CA ALA A 1015 56.69 24.47 -34.44
C ALA A 1015 56.73 24.17 -32.93
N LYS A 1016 55.74 24.62 -32.16
CA LYS A 1016 55.58 24.25 -30.75
C LYS A 1016 55.44 22.74 -30.57
N LEU A 1017 54.65 22.08 -31.41
CA LEU A 1017 54.46 20.63 -31.39
C LEU A 1017 55.78 19.87 -31.60
N LYS A 1018 56.55 20.27 -32.62
CA LYS A 1018 57.86 19.68 -32.92
C LYS A 1018 58.85 19.86 -31.76
N LEU A 1019 58.81 21.01 -31.09
CA LEU A 1019 59.66 21.29 -29.94
C LEU A 1019 59.32 20.39 -28.74
N ILE A 1020 58.04 20.24 -28.40
CA ILE A 1020 57.59 19.41 -27.27
C ILE A 1020 57.87 17.93 -27.48
N LYS A 1021 57.70 17.42 -28.72
CA LYS A 1021 58.08 16.04 -29.06
C LYS A 1021 59.56 15.77 -28.86
N PHE A 1022 60.40 16.81 -28.97
CA PHE A 1022 61.85 16.68 -28.89
C PHE A 1022 62.37 16.85 -27.46
N ASN A 1023 61.84 17.82 -26.71
CA ASN A 1023 62.21 18.08 -25.31
C ASN A 1023 60.93 18.31 -24.45
N PRO A 1024 60.51 17.32 -23.63
CA PRO A 1024 59.30 17.44 -22.81
C PRO A 1024 59.43 18.46 -21.67
N ASP A 1025 60.64 18.73 -21.18
CA ASP A 1025 60.90 19.56 -19.98
C ASP A 1025 60.80 21.07 -20.22
N HIS A 1026 60.70 21.55 -21.47
CA HIS A 1026 60.64 22.99 -21.79
C HIS A 1026 59.23 23.61 -21.65
N CYS A 1027 58.25 22.88 -21.14
CA CYS A 1027 56.82 23.20 -21.29
C CYS A 1027 56.19 24.06 -20.17
N LEU A 1028 56.96 24.82 -19.38
CA LEU A 1028 56.41 25.57 -18.22
C LEU A 1028 56.24 27.09 -18.41
N ALA A 1029 56.51 27.66 -19.59
CA ALA A 1029 56.29 29.08 -19.83
C ALA A 1029 55.02 29.33 -20.67
N THR A 1030 53.95 29.71 -19.99
CA THR A 1030 52.78 30.40 -20.57
C THR A 1030 53.22 31.60 -21.41
N GLN A 1031 52.64 31.75 -22.60
CA GLN A 1031 52.80 32.88 -23.55
C GLN A 1031 54.21 33.14 -24.12
N THR A 1032 54.92 32.12 -24.61
CA THR A 1032 56.19 32.37 -25.32
C THR A 1032 55.97 33.15 -26.63
N CYS A 1033 56.64 34.30 -26.78
CA CYS A 1033 56.63 35.08 -28.02
C CYS A 1033 57.22 34.27 -29.20
N PRO A 1034 56.83 34.56 -30.47
CA PRO A 1034 57.40 33.91 -31.64
C PRO A 1034 58.95 33.93 -31.71
N SER A 1035 59.56 34.97 -31.13
CA SER A 1035 61.03 35.11 -30.97
C SER A 1035 61.64 34.08 -30.02
N GLU A 1036 60.98 33.79 -28.91
CA GLU A 1036 61.44 32.82 -27.89
C GLU A 1036 61.29 31.39 -28.39
N ILE A 1037 60.22 31.10 -29.14
CA ILE A 1037 60.03 29.81 -29.81
C ILE A 1037 61.13 29.59 -30.84
N ALA A 1038 61.45 30.62 -31.64
CA ALA A 1038 62.56 30.55 -32.59
C ALA A 1038 63.89 30.27 -31.87
N ALA A 1039 64.16 30.93 -30.74
CA ALA A 1039 65.36 30.68 -29.94
C ALA A 1039 65.38 29.26 -29.33
N ALA A 1040 64.24 28.77 -28.84
CA ALA A 1040 64.13 27.44 -28.25
C ALA A 1040 64.30 26.33 -29.32
N LEU A 1041 63.76 26.50 -30.53
CA LEU A 1041 64.04 25.62 -31.67
C LEU A 1041 65.51 25.60 -32.05
N CYS A 1042 66.16 26.77 -32.01
CA CYS A 1042 67.60 26.88 -32.25
C CYS A 1042 68.43 26.17 -31.17
N SER A 1043 67.95 26.12 -29.93
CA SER A 1043 68.59 25.36 -28.85
C SER A 1043 68.39 23.84 -28.98
N ALA A 1044 67.24 23.42 -29.52
CA ALA A 1044 66.92 22.02 -29.83
C ALA A 1044 67.64 21.51 -31.10
N GLY A 1045 68.11 22.41 -31.96
CA GLY A 1045 68.81 22.10 -33.22
C GLY A 1045 67.89 21.93 -34.43
N LEU A 1046 66.67 22.49 -34.37
CA LEU A 1046 65.65 22.50 -35.44
C LEU A 1046 65.67 23.86 -36.17
N TYR A 1047 66.68 24.08 -37.01
CA TYR A 1047 66.97 25.36 -37.64
C TYR A 1047 66.05 25.69 -38.81
N LEU A 1048 65.62 24.69 -39.59
CA LEU A 1048 64.68 24.90 -40.69
C LEU A 1048 63.35 25.49 -40.23
N LYS A 1049 62.79 24.92 -39.15
CA LYS A 1049 61.52 25.39 -38.60
C LYS A 1049 61.67 26.76 -37.95
N ALA A 1050 62.82 27.05 -37.34
CA ALA A 1050 63.13 28.37 -36.81
C ALA A 1050 63.21 29.44 -37.92
N LEU A 1051 63.85 29.14 -39.06
CA LEU A 1051 63.88 30.02 -40.23
C LEU A 1051 62.47 30.29 -40.77
N GLN A 1052 61.64 29.26 -40.89
CA GLN A 1052 60.25 29.38 -41.35
C GLN A 1052 59.43 30.32 -40.44
N ILE A 1053 59.62 30.27 -39.11
CA ILE A 1053 58.97 31.19 -38.16
C ILE A 1053 59.50 32.62 -38.35
N CYS A 1054 60.82 32.79 -38.50
CA CYS A 1054 61.42 34.09 -38.73
C CYS A 1054 60.91 34.75 -40.03
N GLU A 1055 60.70 33.97 -41.09
CA GLU A 1055 60.10 34.46 -42.34
C GLU A 1055 58.62 34.83 -42.17
N CYS A 1056 57.82 33.97 -41.51
CA CYS A 1056 56.39 34.19 -41.35
C CYS A 1056 56.04 35.38 -40.44
N TYR A 1057 56.82 35.59 -39.37
CA TYR A 1057 56.62 36.68 -38.40
C TYR A 1057 57.55 37.88 -38.62
N LYS A 1058 58.32 37.90 -39.71
CA LYS A 1058 59.32 38.95 -40.03
C LYS A 1058 60.31 39.21 -38.87
N LEU A 1059 60.77 38.15 -38.20
CA LEU A 1059 61.75 38.24 -37.11
C LEU A 1059 63.19 38.27 -37.65
N CYS A 1060 64.12 38.81 -36.86
CA CYS A 1060 65.54 38.83 -37.19
C CYS A 1060 66.12 37.41 -37.25
N LYS A 1061 66.62 36.99 -38.43
CA LYS A 1061 67.21 35.65 -38.68
C LYS A 1061 68.59 35.43 -38.02
N ILE A 1062 69.15 36.47 -37.40
CA ILE A 1062 70.49 36.50 -36.80
C ILE A 1062 70.66 35.40 -35.74
N ILE A 1063 69.68 35.24 -34.84
CA ILE A 1063 69.72 34.28 -33.72
C ILE A 1063 69.85 32.84 -34.22
N VAL A 1064 69.20 32.52 -35.34
CA VAL A 1064 69.20 31.18 -35.95
C VAL A 1064 70.57 30.85 -36.52
N ILE A 1065 71.13 31.77 -37.31
CA ILE A 1065 72.46 31.61 -37.93
C ILE A 1065 73.57 31.63 -36.87
N GLU A 1066 73.45 32.44 -35.83
CA GLU A 1066 74.41 32.49 -34.72
C GLU A 1066 74.44 31.16 -33.92
N SER A 1067 73.26 30.61 -33.63
CA SER A 1067 73.14 29.29 -32.98
C SER A 1067 73.67 28.18 -33.88
N LEU A 1068 73.29 28.15 -35.16
CA LEU A 1068 73.79 27.18 -36.14
C LEU A 1068 75.32 27.22 -36.24
N THR A 1069 75.90 28.41 -36.33
CA THR A 1069 77.36 28.61 -36.35
C THR A 1069 78.00 28.07 -35.08
N SER A 1070 77.40 28.33 -33.91
CA SER A 1070 77.88 27.81 -32.62
C SER A 1070 77.80 26.28 -32.53
N GLN A 1071 76.77 25.68 -33.11
CA GLN A 1071 76.52 24.23 -33.17
C GLN A 1071 77.52 23.53 -34.11
N CYS A 1072 77.75 24.08 -35.32
CA CYS A 1072 78.77 23.57 -36.27
C CYS A 1072 80.16 23.57 -35.63
N ILE A 1073 80.52 24.64 -34.90
CA ILE A 1073 81.79 24.72 -34.15
C ILE A 1073 81.87 23.65 -33.05
N LYS A 1074 80.78 23.44 -32.29
CA LYS A 1074 80.72 22.47 -31.16
C LYS A 1074 80.86 21.03 -31.64
N TYR A 1075 80.28 20.69 -32.79
CA TYR A 1075 80.34 19.34 -33.36
C TYR A 1075 81.59 19.05 -34.18
N CYS A 1076 82.34 20.09 -34.61
CA CYS A 1076 83.64 19.95 -35.26
C CYS A 1076 84.70 19.19 -34.41
N LYS A 1077 84.44 19.00 -33.10
CA LYS A 1077 85.32 18.29 -32.14
C LYS A 1077 84.72 16.99 -31.56
N LYS A 1078 83.57 16.50 -32.03
CA LYS A 1078 82.85 15.32 -31.48
C LYS A 1078 82.68 14.20 -32.54
N ASP A 1079 82.36 12.98 -32.07
CA ASP A 1079 82.15 11.79 -32.92
C ASP A 1079 81.19 12.02 -34.10
N ALA A 1080 81.54 11.51 -35.29
CA ALA A 1080 80.75 11.64 -36.53
C ALA A 1080 79.30 11.15 -36.40
N THR A 1081 79.04 10.17 -35.54
CA THR A 1081 77.70 9.63 -35.26
C THR A 1081 76.77 10.63 -34.60
N LYS A 1082 77.27 11.53 -33.75
CA LYS A 1082 76.49 12.59 -33.11
C LYS A 1082 76.13 13.71 -34.09
N VAL A 1083 77.01 13.96 -35.06
CA VAL A 1083 76.79 14.95 -36.13
C VAL A 1083 75.72 14.47 -37.10
N TRP A 1084 75.78 13.21 -37.53
CA TRP A 1084 74.73 12.59 -38.34
C TRP A 1084 73.39 12.53 -37.62
N LYS A 1085 73.37 12.19 -36.33
CA LYS A 1085 72.15 12.26 -35.51
C LYS A 1085 71.55 13.68 -35.46
N TRP A 1086 72.35 14.73 -35.52
CA TRP A 1086 71.86 16.10 -35.60
C TRP A 1086 71.36 16.47 -37.01
N LEU A 1087 72.12 16.15 -38.06
CA LEU A 1087 71.74 16.44 -39.45
C LEU A 1087 70.46 15.71 -39.89
N HIS A 1088 70.25 14.47 -39.44
CA HIS A 1088 69.01 13.73 -39.67
C HIS A 1088 67.80 14.25 -38.88
N ARG A 1089 68.00 14.97 -37.77
CA ARG A 1089 66.88 15.49 -36.94
C ARG A 1089 66.10 16.60 -37.61
N ASP A 1090 66.74 17.37 -38.48
CA ASP A 1090 66.17 18.56 -39.12
C ASP A 1090 65.94 18.31 -40.63
N ASN A 1091 65.89 17.03 -41.07
CA ASN A 1091 65.74 16.59 -42.46
C ASN A 1091 66.66 17.32 -43.46
N ILE A 1092 67.89 17.67 -43.04
CA ILE A 1092 68.80 18.49 -43.87
C ILE A 1092 69.44 17.67 -45.01
N ASN A 1093 69.17 16.36 -45.08
CA ASN A 1093 69.67 15.50 -46.16
C ASN A 1093 68.95 15.70 -47.49
N ASP A 1094 67.77 16.31 -47.53
CA ASP A 1094 67.02 16.56 -48.78
C ASP A 1094 67.64 17.64 -49.67
N PHE A 1095 68.68 18.35 -49.19
CA PHE A 1095 69.34 19.42 -49.95
C PHE A 1095 70.32 18.94 -51.04
N GLY A 1096 70.36 17.64 -51.36
CA GLY A 1096 71.09 17.11 -52.52
C GLY A 1096 72.62 17.26 -52.47
N VAL A 1097 73.19 17.63 -51.32
CA VAL A 1097 74.65 17.75 -51.11
C VAL A 1097 75.12 16.54 -50.31
N SER A 1098 75.40 15.41 -50.98
CA SER A 1098 75.95 14.23 -50.30
C SER A 1098 77.47 14.32 -50.19
N THR A 1099 77.98 14.53 -48.98
CA THR A 1099 79.39 14.32 -48.65
C THR A 1099 79.52 13.18 -47.64
N LEU A 1100 80.49 12.29 -47.84
CA LEU A 1100 80.75 11.13 -46.94
C LEU A 1100 81.11 11.56 -45.49
N ASN A 1101 81.53 12.81 -45.30
CA ASN A 1101 81.94 13.36 -44.01
C ASN A 1101 80.85 14.25 -43.39
N ALA A 1102 80.45 13.93 -42.15
CA ALA A 1102 79.40 14.64 -41.42
C ALA A 1102 79.76 16.11 -41.09
N VAL A 1103 81.04 16.37 -40.86
CA VAL A 1103 81.55 17.70 -40.53
C VAL A 1103 81.47 18.63 -41.74
N ASP A 1104 81.86 18.16 -42.92
CA ASP A 1104 81.78 18.93 -44.16
C ASP A 1104 80.32 19.24 -44.52
N MET A 1105 79.42 18.29 -44.29
CA MET A 1105 77.98 18.50 -44.47
C MET A 1105 77.46 19.61 -43.56
N SER A 1106 77.87 19.66 -42.28
CA SER A 1106 77.46 20.73 -41.36
C SER A 1106 77.92 22.14 -41.77
N TRP A 1107 79.11 22.27 -42.36
CA TRP A 1107 79.61 23.54 -42.89
C TRP A 1107 78.94 23.93 -44.20
N ASN A 1108 78.61 22.95 -45.05
CA ASN A 1108 77.84 23.19 -46.28
C ASN A 1108 76.41 23.63 -45.99
N VAL A 1109 75.79 23.13 -44.92
CA VAL A 1109 74.48 23.56 -44.44
C VAL A 1109 74.53 25.01 -43.95
N LEU A 1110 75.55 25.38 -43.17
CA LEU A 1110 75.78 26.77 -42.76
C LEU A 1110 75.94 27.68 -43.99
N LYS A 1111 76.75 27.25 -44.97
CA LYS A 1111 76.93 27.95 -46.25
C LYS A 1111 75.60 28.14 -46.99
N HIS A 1112 74.82 27.08 -47.13
CA HIS A 1112 73.55 27.11 -47.84
C HIS A 1112 72.55 28.07 -47.17
N PHE A 1113 72.37 28.00 -45.85
CA PHE A 1113 71.45 28.89 -45.16
C PHE A 1113 71.90 30.35 -45.18
N THR A 1114 73.19 30.63 -45.04
CA THR A 1114 73.69 32.03 -45.12
C THR A 1114 73.47 32.64 -46.50
N LEU A 1115 73.59 31.86 -47.58
CA LEU A 1115 73.45 32.35 -48.95
C LEU A 1115 71.99 32.47 -49.40
N THR A 1116 71.11 31.58 -48.92
CA THR A 1116 69.70 31.54 -49.36
C THR A 1116 68.79 32.46 -48.55
N GLN A 1117 69.13 32.75 -47.30
CA GLN A 1117 68.26 33.46 -46.37
C GLN A 1117 68.50 34.97 -46.31
N GLU A 1118 69.60 35.44 -46.90
CA GLU A 1118 69.96 36.86 -46.96
C GLU A 1118 69.40 37.50 -48.22
N ASN A 1119 68.73 38.65 -48.07
CA ASN A 1119 68.20 39.40 -49.20
C ASN A 1119 69.35 40.01 -50.02
N TYR A 1120 69.15 40.15 -51.33
CA TYR A 1120 70.17 40.68 -52.24
C TYR A 1120 70.60 42.10 -51.83
N GLY A 1121 71.82 42.24 -51.29
CA GLY A 1121 72.41 43.52 -50.87
C GLY A 1121 72.59 43.71 -49.36
N GLU A 1122 72.05 42.83 -48.52
CA GLU A 1122 72.34 42.80 -47.08
C GLU A 1122 73.54 41.88 -46.79
N SER A 1123 74.35 42.20 -45.77
CA SER A 1123 75.51 41.40 -45.30
C SER A 1123 75.48 41.16 -43.79
N ILE A 1124 74.30 41.28 -43.19
CA ILE A 1124 74.03 41.17 -41.76
C ILE A 1124 74.29 39.73 -41.28
N LEU A 1125 73.87 38.71 -42.04
CA LEU A 1125 74.07 37.30 -41.67
C LEU A 1125 75.53 36.89 -41.84
N HIS A 1126 76.16 37.27 -42.96
CA HIS A 1126 77.58 37.02 -43.18
C HIS A 1126 78.45 37.68 -42.08
N LYS A 1127 78.12 38.90 -41.64
CA LYS A 1127 78.84 39.61 -40.57
C LYS A 1127 78.74 38.90 -39.22
N GLU A 1128 77.59 38.32 -38.90
CA GLU A 1128 77.41 37.61 -37.63
C GLU A 1128 78.17 36.29 -37.58
N VAL A 1129 78.12 35.50 -38.67
CA VAL A 1129 78.93 34.26 -38.79
C VAL A 1129 80.41 34.59 -38.62
N SER A 1130 80.88 35.65 -39.29
CA SER A 1130 82.26 36.13 -39.19
C SER A 1130 82.64 36.53 -37.76
N ARG A 1131 81.76 37.27 -37.07
CA ARG A 1131 81.95 37.71 -35.69
C ARG A 1131 82.04 36.52 -34.73
N LYS A 1132 81.15 35.53 -34.86
CA LYS A 1132 81.12 34.33 -34.01
C LYS A 1132 82.34 33.44 -34.19
N LEU A 1133 82.77 33.20 -35.44
CA LEU A 1133 83.99 32.43 -35.74
C LEU A 1133 85.23 33.11 -35.13
N TYR A 1134 85.30 34.44 -35.22
CA TYR A 1134 86.38 35.21 -34.61
C TYR A 1134 86.41 35.11 -33.08
N HIS A 1135 85.26 35.28 -32.41
CA HIS A 1135 85.18 35.23 -30.95
C HIS A 1135 85.57 33.86 -30.37
N ARG A 1136 85.53 32.80 -31.19
CA ARG A 1136 85.98 31.44 -30.83
C ARG A 1136 87.39 31.10 -31.34
N GLY A 1137 88.08 32.03 -32.00
CA GLY A 1137 89.46 31.88 -32.47
C GLY A 1137 89.64 30.97 -33.70
N LEU A 1138 88.60 30.82 -34.54
CA LEU A 1138 88.65 29.99 -35.75
C LEU A 1138 88.90 30.81 -37.02
N PHE A 1139 89.62 30.23 -37.99
CA PHE A 1139 89.83 30.84 -39.30
C PHE A 1139 88.53 30.90 -40.11
N LEU A 1140 88.33 32.02 -40.84
CA LEU A 1140 87.17 32.24 -41.70
C LEU A 1140 87.23 31.30 -42.92
N PRO A 1141 86.19 30.49 -43.19
CA PRO A 1141 86.14 29.62 -44.37
C PRO A 1141 86.22 30.40 -45.68
N GLN A 1142 86.90 29.83 -46.67
CA GLN A 1142 87.14 30.49 -47.97
C GLN A 1142 85.85 30.82 -48.72
N TRP A 1143 84.80 30.00 -48.57
CA TRP A 1143 83.49 30.26 -49.17
C TRP A 1143 82.82 31.52 -48.61
N LEU A 1144 83.02 31.83 -47.33
CA LEU A 1144 82.45 32.99 -46.65
C LEU A 1144 83.14 34.26 -47.15
N LEU A 1145 84.46 34.21 -47.34
CA LEU A 1145 85.24 35.31 -47.92
C LEU A 1145 84.85 35.58 -49.38
N SER A 1146 84.67 34.52 -50.18
CA SER A 1146 84.29 34.65 -51.59
C SER A 1146 82.87 35.20 -51.75
N SER A 1147 81.91 34.78 -50.92
CA SER A 1147 80.54 35.29 -50.99
C SER A 1147 80.44 36.73 -50.46
N TYR A 1148 81.16 37.07 -49.37
CA TYR A 1148 81.21 38.43 -48.84
C TYR A 1148 81.80 39.43 -49.85
N ALA A 1149 82.79 39.01 -50.65
CA ALA A 1149 83.38 39.84 -51.70
C ALA A 1149 82.40 40.16 -52.85
N ILE A 1150 81.38 39.33 -53.06
CA ILE A 1150 80.36 39.49 -54.10
C ILE A 1150 79.24 40.43 -53.63
N HIS A 1151 78.86 40.40 -52.35
CA HIS A 1151 77.84 41.26 -51.74
C HIS A 1151 78.45 42.58 -51.18
N LYS A 1152 78.73 43.55 -52.06
CA LYS A 1152 79.29 44.88 -51.71
C LYS A 1152 78.37 45.69 -50.77
N LEU A 1153 78.79 45.92 -49.51
CA LEU A 1153 78.68 47.19 -48.76
C LEU A 1153 79.34 47.09 -47.36
N LEU A 1154 80.12 48.12 -46.97
CA LEU A 1154 80.86 48.36 -45.70
C LEU A 1154 82.27 47.73 -45.53
N GLN A 1155 83.26 48.40 -46.14
CA GLN A 1155 84.71 48.20 -45.98
C GLN A 1155 85.25 48.49 -44.56
N ASP A 1156 84.51 49.23 -43.72
CA ASP A 1156 85.03 49.78 -42.45
C ASP A 1156 85.18 48.75 -41.32
N THR A 1157 84.34 47.70 -41.29
CA THR A 1157 84.45 46.67 -40.23
C THR A 1157 85.58 45.68 -40.47
N LEU A 1158 85.91 45.38 -41.74
CA LEU A 1158 87.08 44.55 -42.08
C LEU A 1158 88.39 45.29 -41.77
N ILE A 1159 88.46 46.60 -41.96
CA ILE A 1159 89.66 47.40 -41.64
C ILE A 1159 89.89 47.47 -40.12
N LYS A 1160 88.83 47.59 -39.30
CA LYS A 1160 88.96 47.54 -37.82
C LYS A 1160 89.43 46.17 -37.33
N TYR A 1161 88.99 45.10 -37.99
CA TYR A 1161 89.37 43.72 -37.69
C TYR A 1161 90.84 43.43 -38.08
N PHE A 1162 91.27 43.82 -39.28
CA PHE A 1162 92.69 43.70 -39.66
C PHE A 1162 93.61 44.58 -38.78
N LYS A 1163 93.17 45.76 -38.33
CA LYS A 1163 93.96 46.59 -37.39
C LYS A 1163 94.08 45.99 -35.99
N THR A 1164 93.08 45.25 -35.52
CA THR A 1164 93.13 44.59 -34.19
C THR A 1164 93.90 43.26 -34.25
N VAL A 1165 93.76 42.47 -35.32
CA VAL A 1165 94.56 41.26 -35.55
C VAL A 1165 96.05 41.59 -35.71
N LYS A 1166 96.40 42.71 -36.36
CA LYS A 1166 97.80 43.15 -36.49
C LYS A 1166 98.42 43.54 -35.14
N ARG A 1167 97.66 44.24 -34.26
CA ARG A 1167 98.12 44.57 -32.90
C ARG A 1167 98.31 43.35 -32.01
N VAL A 1168 97.39 42.37 -32.04
CA VAL A 1168 97.52 41.15 -31.23
C VAL A 1168 98.61 40.21 -31.77
N SER A 1169 98.83 40.17 -33.09
CA SER A 1169 99.97 39.44 -33.65
C SER A 1169 101.32 40.07 -33.27
N GLU A 1170 101.41 41.41 -33.22
CA GLU A 1170 102.63 42.10 -32.77
C GLU A 1170 102.89 41.88 -31.27
N ASP A 1171 101.85 41.84 -30.43
CA ASP A 1171 101.97 41.55 -28.99
C ASP A 1171 102.27 40.07 -28.69
N MET A 1172 101.73 39.11 -29.46
CA MET A 1172 102.11 37.69 -29.36
C MET A 1172 103.53 37.40 -29.86
N ILE A 1173 104.01 38.14 -30.88
CA ILE A 1173 105.40 38.04 -31.37
C ILE A 1173 106.38 38.66 -30.35
N ARG A 1174 105.99 39.68 -29.59
CA ARG A 1174 106.78 40.24 -28.48
C ARG A 1174 106.85 39.32 -27.25
N ILE A 1175 105.84 38.49 -27.00
CA ILE A 1175 105.86 37.51 -25.89
C ILE A 1175 106.70 36.27 -26.24
N LYS A 1176 106.82 35.91 -27.52
CA LYS A 1176 107.68 34.81 -27.99
C LYS A 1176 109.18 35.14 -28.13
N THR A 1177 109.58 36.40 -27.92
CA THR A 1177 111.00 36.82 -27.96
C THR A 1177 111.60 37.08 -26.57
N ARG A 1178 110.90 36.70 -25.49
CA ARG A 1178 111.43 36.80 -24.11
C ARG A 1178 111.56 35.48 -23.34
N ASN A 1179 111.17 34.35 -23.92
CA ASN A 1179 111.51 33.03 -23.40
C ASN A 1179 111.98 32.14 -24.56
N TYR A 1180 113.28 31.81 -24.54
CA TYR A 1180 113.73 30.47 -24.91
C TYR A 1180 113.08 29.45 -23.98
#